data_AF-A0A3S0CSL2-F1
#
_entry.id   AF-A0A3S0CSL2-F1
#
_cell.length_a   1.000
_cell.length_b   1.000
_cell.length_c   1.000
_cell.angle_alpha   90.00
_cell.angle_beta   90.00
_cell.angle_gamma   90.00
#
_symmetry.space_group_name_H-M   'P 1'
#
loop_
_entity.id
_entity.type
_entity.pdbx_description
1 polymer ?
#
loop_
_entity_poly.entity_id
_entity_poly.type
_entity_poly.pdbx_seq_one_letter_code
_entity_poly.pdbx_strand_id
1 'polypeptide(L)'
;MRPNIYHQDFQEQQRQQAFFNNRRNYQPLNDGFSIADGSQGTVIAVDGQSRADYDRMIKSNFKYTQDNYQEAYKEAARTGKPVVAIFGGFENNNSRQLIENSLPDAKNGAAKDAVYVYIDRAKTKDPALAKFADGQLAGGHNAAVSLVFSVKPGADGSIQPESPNFRWQGADRSMIASFNQAISEAKGKQESYTGKFNPEALVEKAEKSETGDGTDKKLPTFESARATIAKELKAASESKDWHDAERHFHGAIDAADRFTPKVIQAEQDRIAKALATTPQDSPEFQKLAQDQANLTFVKNAKAASRAALGVACLEWGQTETNPERQQKFREIGSRWIDSAALRDPSLYQNPALIKRIEATGIPADQIESLLPKLGQAKPPRDLFQYGGDGKKSDTTPEGTQPNASPTNPDLYQYGGDGKKSSKPVQSTKPNEQQKPVQPPKPNEPPTPEEKPDAVEAARKAEEARVRTAKEKEIAEADAATKKKAEVERFKALIKEDEEKAVKTPEEYYKALQDAADKGLPVIVKIGSTSCGPCHEMAPAMKEQEEALKGKAAVIRVLYENTEDLALSLGADQGVPITKFARPVPNDRNRNGLEEIIPERHKGFVDPKRKKDYSEKEAADTLQYFVNQGMTEWARRKASKR
;
A
#
# COMPACT_ATOMS: atom_id res chain seq x y z
N MET A 1 38.77 19.95 -32.16
CA MET A 1 38.72 19.11 -30.95
C MET A 1 37.42 18.33 -31.00
N ARG A 2 37.47 16.98 -31.08
CA ARG A 2 36.27 16.14 -31.11
C ARG A 2 35.83 15.86 -29.65
N PRO A 3 34.52 15.89 -29.34
CA PRO A 3 34.05 15.68 -27.98
C PRO A 3 34.27 14.23 -27.54
N ASN A 4 34.67 14.09 -26.27
CA ASN A 4 35.04 12.82 -25.66
C ASN A 4 33.77 12.05 -25.28
N ILE A 5 33.51 10.95 -25.98
CA ILE A 5 32.28 10.14 -25.91
C ILE A 5 32.18 9.36 -24.58
N TYR A 6 33.28 9.23 -23.84
CA TYR A 6 33.36 8.43 -22.61
C TYR A 6 32.72 9.06 -21.35
N HIS A 7 32.13 10.27 -21.43
CA HIS A 7 31.54 10.94 -20.26
C HIS A 7 30.03 10.73 -20.09
N GLN A 8 29.30 10.25 -21.11
CA GLN A 8 27.87 9.96 -20.98
C GLN A 8 27.60 8.63 -20.25
N ASP A 9 28.44 7.61 -20.44
CA ASP A 9 28.21 6.25 -19.92
C ASP A 9 28.27 6.15 -18.38
N PHE A 10 29.06 7.00 -17.72
CA PHE A 10 29.25 6.90 -16.26
C PHE A 10 28.03 7.34 -15.46
N GLN A 11 27.30 8.37 -15.93
CA GLN A 11 26.05 8.79 -15.27
C GLN A 11 24.91 7.80 -15.51
N GLU A 12 24.93 7.09 -16.64
CA GLU A 12 23.94 6.08 -16.97
C GLU A 12 24.21 4.78 -16.20
N GLN A 13 25.47 4.38 -16.03
CA GLN A 13 25.88 3.32 -15.11
C GLN A 13 25.49 3.63 -13.66
N GLN A 14 25.71 4.84 -13.16
CA GLN A 14 25.30 5.20 -11.79
C GLN A 14 23.78 5.18 -11.62
N ARG A 15 23.01 5.59 -12.64
CA ARG A 15 21.54 5.48 -12.64
C ARG A 15 21.06 4.04 -12.65
N GLN A 16 21.67 3.18 -13.48
CA GLN A 16 21.36 1.76 -13.51
C GLN A 16 21.74 1.08 -12.19
N GLN A 17 22.88 1.43 -11.59
CA GLN A 17 23.32 0.86 -10.32
C GLN A 17 22.44 1.33 -9.14
N ALA A 18 21.98 2.59 -9.13
CA ALA A 18 20.97 3.07 -8.18
C ALA A 18 19.60 2.37 -8.38
N PHE A 19 19.22 2.09 -9.63
CA PHE A 19 18.02 1.32 -9.97
C PHE A 19 18.10 -0.13 -9.45
N PHE A 20 19.26 -0.79 -9.57
CA PHE A 20 19.47 -2.16 -9.07
C PHE A 20 19.59 -2.24 -7.54
N ASN A 21 20.20 -1.24 -6.89
CA ASN A 21 20.35 -1.22 -5.44
C ASN A 21 19.02 -0.98 -4.71
N ASN A 22 18.09 -0.23 -5.30
CA ASN A 22 16.72 -0.12 -4.77
C ASN A 22 15.94 -1.45 -4.88
N ARG A 23 16.34 -2.36 -5.80
CA ARG A 23 15.63 -3.61 -6.12
C ARG A 23 15.87 -4.76 -5.13
N ARG A 24 16.80 -4.64 -4.17
CA ARG A 24 17.19 -5.73 -3.25
C ARG A 24 16.42 -5.79 -1.92
N ASN A 25 15.52 -4.85 -1.63
CA ASN A 25 14.85 -4.73 -0.32
C ASN A 25 13.43 -5.33 -0.23
N TYR A 26 13.06 -6.29 -1.08
CA TYR A 26 11.67 -6.77 -1.18
C TYR A 26 11.45 -8.10 -0.47
N GLN A 27 10.52 -8.13 0.48
CA GLN A 27 9.91 -9.36 0.97
C GLN A 27 8.65 -9.67 0.14
N PRO A 28 8.46 -10.92 -0.33
CA PRO A 28 7.17 -11.36 -0.81
C PRO A 28 6.19 -11.47 0.37
N LEU A 29 5.01 -10.86 0.23
CA LEU A 29 3.86 -11.08 1.12
C LEU A 29 3.05 -12.25 0.52
N ASN A 30 3.12 -13.43 1.16
CA ASN A 30 2.28 -14.62 1.01
C ASN A 30 1.83 -15.02 -0.42
N ASP A 31 2.45 -16.07 -0.97
CA ASP A 31 1.98 -17.06 -1.98
C ASP A 31 1.17 -16.62 -3.22
N GLY A 32 1.06 -15.32 -3.54
CA GLY A 32 0.32 -14.79 -4.69
C GLY A 32 1.20 -14.27 -5.82
N PHE A 33 0.75 -14.44 -7.07
CA PHE A 33 1.41 -13.85 -8.25
C PHE A 33 1.24 -12.33 -8.28
N SER A 34 2.35 -11.59 -8.45
CA SER A 34 2.38 -10.13 -8.58
C SER A 34 2.95 -9.71 -9.92
N ILE A 35 2.18 -8.96 -10.73
CA ILE A 35 2.64 -8.36 -11.98
C ILE A 35 2.84 -6.85 -11.77
N ALA A 36 4.04 -6.36 -12.06
CA ALA A 36 4.38 -4.94 -11.94
C ALA A 36 4.69 -4.34 -13.31
N ASP A 37 4.05 -3.21 -13.61
CA ASP A 37 4.35 -2.38 -14.78
C ASP A 37 5.73 -1.69 -14.63
N GLY A 38 6.56 -1.81 -15.67
CA GLY A 38 7.92 -1.26 -15.74
C GLY A 38 7.97 0.25 -16.04
N SER A 39 6.86 0.92 -16.32
CA SER A 39 6.80 2.34 -16.72
C SER A 39 7.05 3.34 -15.58
N GLN A 40 7.92 3.03 -14.60
CA GLN A 40 8.11 3.78 -13.35
C GLN A 40 8.78 5.16 -13.46
N GLY A 41 8.85 5.74 -14.67
CA GLY A 41 9.71 6.88 -14.97
C GLY A 41 8.98 8.18 -15.30
N THR A 42 8.08 8.68 -14.44
CA THR A 42 7.81 10.12 -14.14
C THR A 42 6.48 10.26 -13.40
N VAL A 43 6.43 11.09 -12.35
CA VAL A 43 5.19 11.63 -11.80
C VAL A 43 4.64 12.59 -12.85
N ILE A 44 3.88 12.08 -13.81
CA ILE A 44 3.02 12.94 -14.60
C ILE A 44 1.86 13.26 -13.67
N ALA A 45 1.93 14.42 -13.01
CA ALA A 45 0.75 15.01 -12.40
C ALA A 45 -0.33 14.98 -13.48
N VAL A 46 -1.39 14.22 -13.21
CA VAL A 46 -2.48 13.91 -14.11
C VAL A 46 -2.95 15.20 -14.81
N ASP A 47 -2.60 15.36 -16.09
CA ASP A 47 -2.95 16.44 -17.02
C ASP A 47 -3.89 17.54 -16.48
N GLY A 48 -3.35 18.44 -15.63
CA GLY A 48 -4.06 19.63 -15.15
C GLY A 48 -5.41 19.42 -14.46
N GLN A 49 -5.75 18.19 -14.06
CA GLN A 49 -7.09 17.85 -13.57
C GLN A 49 -7.20 18.18 -12.08
N SER A 50 -8.27 18.87 -11.68
CA SER A 50 -8.48 19.20 -10.26
C SER A 50 -8.81 17.95 -9.43
N ARG A 51 -8.51 17.96 -8.13
CA ARG A 51 -8.94 16.89 -7.20
C ARG A 51 -10.45 16.65 -7.29
N ALA A 52 -11.24 17.72 -7.43
CA ALA A 52 -12.68 17.63 -7.55
C ALA A 52 -13.14 16.89 -8.82
N ASP A 53 -12.46 17.09 -9.95
CA ASP A 53 -12.76 16.39 -11.20
C ASP A 53 -12.33 14.92 -11.13
N TYR A 54 -11.20 14.61 -10.49
CA TYR A 54 -10.81 13.24 -10.20
C TYR A 54 -11.87 12.52 -9.37
N ASP A 55 -12.33 13.17 -8.29
CA ASP A 55 -13.36 12.60 -7.42
C ASP A 55 -14.69 12.39 -8.14
N ARG A 56 -15.06 13.32 -9.03
CA ARG A 56 -16.24 13.20 -9.88
C ARG A 56 -16.09 12.00 -10.84
N MET A 57 -14.91 11.83 -11.43
CA MET A 57 -14.60 10.67 -12.29
C MET A 57 -14.76 9.36 -11.52
N ILE A 58 -14.18 9.24 -10.31
CA ILE A 58 -14.34 8.04 -9.46
C ILE A 58 -15.82 7.75 -9.21
N LYS A 59 -16.60 8.74 -8.77
CA LYS A 59 -18.03 8.57 -8.51
C LYS A 59 -18.84 8.22 -9.75
N SER A 60 -18.45 8.71 -10.93
CA SER A 60 -19.13 8.39 -12.19
C SER A 60 -18.78 7.01 -12.73
N ASN A 61 -17.60 6.49 -12.40
CA ASN A 61 -17.16 5.19 -12.89
C ASN A 61 -17.48 4.07 -11.89
N PHE A 62 -17.50 4.31 -10.58
CA PHE A 62 -17.68 3.26 -9.59
C PHE A 62 -18.98 3.43 -8.78
N LYS A 63 -19.79 2.37 -8.77
CA LYS A 63 -20.95 2.23 -7.87
C LYS A 63 -20.52 2.12 -6.40
N TYR A 64 -19.38 1.45 -6.17
CA TYR A 64 -18.83 1.24 -4.83
C TYR A 64 -17.48 1.92 -4.69
N THR A 65 -17.31 2.60 -3.55
CA THR A 65 -16.11 3.33 -3.18
C THR A 65 -15.71 2.99 -1.74
N GLN A 66 -14.66 3.61 -1.21
CA GLN A 66 -14.28 3.48 0.21
C GLN A 66 -15.42 3.83 1.19
N ASP A 67 -16.40 4.63 0.77
CA ASP A 67 -17.51 5.05 1.64
C ASP A 67 -18.59 3.97 1.79
N ASN A 68 -18.67 3.01 0.86
CA ASN A 68 -19.71 1.96 0.82
C ASN A 68 -19.16 0.60 0.33
N TYR A 69 -17.88 0.31 0.56
CA TYR A 69 -17.22 -0.90 0.05
C TYR A 69 -17.84 -2.20 0.60
N GLN A 70 -18.44 -2.18 1.79
CA GLN A 70 -19.13 -3.33 2.36
C GLN A 70 -20.37 -3.73 1.55
N GLU A 71 -21.04 -2.77 0.92
CA GLU A 71 -22.16 -3.03 0.01
C GLU A 71 -21.68 -3.73 -1.27
N ALA A 72 -20.42 -3.52 -1.68
CA ALA A 72 -19.81 -4.28 -2.76
C ALA A 72 -19.66 -5.76 -2.37
N TYR A 73 -19.27 -6.05 -1.13
CA TYR A 73 -19.14 -7.42 -0.63
C TYR A 73 -20.50 -8.13 -0.54
N LYS A 74 -21.53 -7.40 -0.08
CA LYS A 74 -22.92 -7.90 -0.07
C LYS A 74 -23.42 -8.17 -1.49
N GLU A 75 -23.17 -7.28 -2.45
CA GLU A 75 -23.55 -7.51 -3.83
C GLU A 75 -22.79 -8.71 -4.44
N ALA A 76 -21.50 -8.85 -4.17
CA ALA A 76 -20.69 -9.99 -4.61
C ALA A 76 -21.26 -11.32 -4.08
N ALA A 77 -21.55 -11.38 -2.77
CA ALA A 77 -22.18 -12.53 -2.13
C ALA A 77 -23.56 -12.86 -2.73
N ARG A 78 -24.39 -11.84 -2.98
CA ARG A 78 -25.74 -11.97 -3.54
C ARG A 78 -25.75 -12.42 -5.00
N THR A 79 -24.81 -11.90 -5.79
CA THR A 79 -24.79 -12.11 -7.26
C THR A 79 -23.87 -13.24 -7.71
N GLY A 80 -23.10 -13.83 -6.79
CA GLY A 80 -22.10 -14.84 -7.13
C GLY A 80 -20.93 -14.29 -7.95
N LYS A 81 -20.74 -12.97 -7.95
CA LYS A 81 -19.64 -12.29 -8.68
C LYS A 81 -18.45 -12.04 -7.76
N PRO A 82 -17.20 -12.20 -8.23
CA PRO A 82 -16.02 -11.84 -7.46
C PRO A 82 -15.92 -10.33 -7.27
N VAL A 83 -15.07 -9.90 -6.34
CA VAL A 83 -14.77 -8.49 -6.09
C VAL A 83 -13.45 -8.11 -6.77
N VAL A 84 -13.49 -6.99 -7.48
CA VAL A 84 -12.32 -6.28 -7.98
C VAL A 84 -12.13 -5.05 -7.09
N ALA A 85 -11.08 -5.03 -6.27
CA ALA A 85 -10.75 -3.88 -5.44
C ALA A 85 -9.55 -3.12 -6.02
N ILE A 86 -9.73 -1.83 -6.26
CA ILE A 86 -8.71 -0.94 -6.79
C ILE A 86 -8.28 0.02 -5.69
N PHE A 87 -7.02 -0.04 -5.30
CA PHE A 87 -6.41 0.85 -4.33
C PHE A 87 -5.62 1.91 -5.09
N GLY A 88 -5.97 3.17 -4.88
CA GLY A 88 -5.31 4.28 -5.54
C GLY A 88 -5.62 5.60 -4.86
N GLY A 89 -5.36 6.70 -5.56
CA GLY A 89 -5.58 8.04 -5.07
C GLY A 89 -5.23 9.07 -6.12
N PHE A 90 -5.69 10.30 -5.92
CA PHE A 90 -5.33 11.43 -6.78
C PHE A 90 -3.81 11.63 -6.88
N GLU A 91 -3.10 11.34 -5.78
CA GLU A 91 -1.64 11.46 -5.71
C GLU A 91 -0.92 10.27 -6.35
N ASN A 92 -1.62 9.14 -6.59
CA ASN A 92 -1.03 7.93 -7.15
C ASN A 92 -0.99 8.01 -8.70
N ASN A 93 0.22 7.99 -9.26
CA ASN A 93 0.50 7.71 -10.67
C ASN A 93 -0.37 6.56 -11.19
N ASN A 94 -0.84 6.72 -12.42
CA ASN A 94 -1.56 5.70 -13.18
C ASN A 94 -2.94 5.31 -12.62
N SER A 95 -3.41 5.83 -11.47
CA SER A 95 -4.78 5.55 -10.98
C SER A 95 -5.83 5.93 -12.03
N ARG A 96 -5.67 7.10 -12.64
CA ARG A 96 -6.55 7.55 -13.73
C ARG A 96 -6.45 6.64 -14.95
N GLN A 97 -5.24 6.33 -15.41
CA GLN A 97 -5.04 5.46 -16.57
C GLN A 97 -5.64 4.07 -16.34
N LEU A 98 -5.51 3.51 -15.14
CA LEU A 98 -6.08 2.21 -14.78
C LEU A 98 -7.62 2.25 -14.90
N ILE A 99 -8.23 3.32 -14.40
CA ILE A 99 -9.68 3.53 -14.43
C ILE A 99 -10.17 3.78 -15.87
N GLU A 100 -9.43 4.54 -16.67
CA GLU A 100 -9.81 4.91 -18.04
C GLU A 100 -9.53 3.80 -19.06
N ASN A 101 -8.41 3.09 -18.94
CA ASN A 101 -7.91 2.18 -19.97
C ASN A 101 -8.14 0.70 -19.67
N SER A 102 -7.95 0.27 -18.42
CA SER A 102 -7.89 -1.16 -18.11
C SER A 102 -9.22 -1.70 -17.63
N LEU A 103 -10.10 -0.84 -17.12
CA LEU A 103 -11.36 -1.23 -16.50
C LEU A 103 -12.59 -0.51 -17.09
N PRO A 104 -12.78 -0.51 -18.42
CA PRO A 104 -13.92 0.16 -19.04
C PRO A 104 -15.27 -0.39 -18.53
N ASP A 105 -15.31 -1.68 -18.17
CA ASP A 105 -16.51 -2.36 -17.67
C ASP A 105 -16.87 -1.99 -16.22
N ALA A 106 -15.95 -1.40 -15.46
CA ALA A 106 -16.24 -0.92 -14.10
C ALA A 106 -17.34 0.17 -14.10
N LYS A 107 -17.46 0.91 -15.21
CA LYS A 107 -18.36 2.07 -15.35
C LYS A 107 -19.81 1.73 -14.99
N ASN A 108 -20.35 2.47 -14.03
CA ASN A 108 -21.76 2.42 -13.59
C ASN A 108 -22.23 1.09 -12.99
N GLY A 109 -21.33 0.20 -12.54
CA GLY A 109 -21.73 -1.08 -11.95
C GLY A 109 -22.48 -2.02 -12.90
N ALA A 110 -22.42 -1.75 -14.21
CA ALA A 110 -22.99 -2.58 -15.27
C ALA A 110 -22.12 -3.80 -15.60
N ALA A 111 -20.96 -3.92 -14.94
CA ALA A 111 -20.03 -5.00 -15.14
C ALA A 111 -20.72 -6.36 -14.95
N LYS A 112 -20.70 -7.17 -16.00
CA LYS A 112 -21.36 -8.49 -16.01
C LYS A 112 -20.57 -9.54 -15.23
N ASP A 113 -19.29 -9.29 -15.01
CA ASP A 113 -18.28 -10.26 -14.64
C ASP A 113 -17.82 -10.13 -13.18
N ALA A 114 -17.71 -8.92 -12.63
CA ALA A 114 -17.28 -8.68 -11.25
C ALA A 114 -18.02 -7.51 -10.57
N VAL A 115 -17.85 -7.39 -9.25
CA VAL A 115 -18.24 -6.21 -8.47
C VAL A 115 -17.00 -5.34 -8.26
N TYR A 116 -17.00 -4.15 -8.83
CA TYR A 116 -15.87 -3.23 -8.77
C TYR A 116 -16.00 -2.25 -7.61
N VAL A 117 -14.94 -2.11 -6.83
CA VAL A 117 -14.84 -1.15 -5.73
C VAL A 117 -13.54 -0.35 -5.83
N TYR A 118 -13.64 0.96 -5.70
CA TYR A 118 -12.50 1.86 -5.68
C TYR A 118 -12.22 2.39 -4.27
N ILE A 119 -11.00 2.19 -3.78
CA ILE A 119 -10.58 2.60 -2.43
C ILE A 119 -9.54 3.73 -2.55
N ASP A 120 -9.95 4.97 -2.25
CA ASP A 120 -9.03 6.09 -2.02
C ASP A 120 -8.50 6.06 -0.59
N ARG A 121 -7.22 5.72 -0.42
CA ARG A 121 -6.59 5.61 0.91
C ARG A 121 -6.70 6.90 1.71
N ALA A 122 -6.64 8.06 1.04
CA ALA A 122 -6.64 9.35 1.72
C ALA A 122 -8.04 9.75 2.21
N LYS A 123 -9.07 9.03 1.77
CA LYS A 123 -10.48 9.34 2.06
C LYS A 123 -11.19 8.30 2.90
N THR A 124 -10.64 7.09 3.02
CA THR A 124 -11.27 6.06 3.84
C THR A 124 -11.33 6.50 5.29
N LYS A 125 -12.50 6.34 5.90
CA LYS A 125 -12.73 6.63 7.33
C LYS A 125 -12.55 5.38 8.19
N ASP A 126 -12.55 4.20 7.57
CA ASP A 126 -12.28 2.93 8.24
C ASP A 126 -10.76 2.75 8.41
N PRO A 127 -10.24 2.77 9.65
CA PRO A 127 -8.82 2.60 9.91
C PRO A 127 -8.27 1.23 9.48
N ALA A 128 -9.09 0.18 9.51
CA ALA A 128 -8.67 -1.15 9.08
C ALA A 128 -8.50 -1.20 7.56
N LEU A 129 -9.48 -0.66 6.82
CA LEU A 129 -9.38 -0.50 5.37
C LEU A 129 -8.22 0.44 4.97
N ALA A 130 -7.98 1.52 5.73
CA ALA A 130 -6.85 2.42 5.52
C ALA A 130 -5.52 1.66 5.65
N LYS A 131 -5.34 0.93 6.76
CA LYS A 131 -4.14 0.14 7.01
C LYS A 131 -3.95 -0.95 5.96
N PHE A 132 -5.03 -1.60 5.53
CA PHE A 132 -4.97 -2.59 4.46
C PHE A 132 -4.54 -1.94 3.13
N ALA A 133 -5.20 -0.84 2.73
CA ALA A 133 -4.85 -0.08 1.54
C ALA A 133 -3.39 0.41 1.57
N ASP A 134 -2.93 0.89 2.71
CA ASP A 134 -1.52 1.27 2.93
C ASP A 134 -0.59 0.07 2.75
N GLY A 135 -0.94 -1.10 3.27
CA GLY A 135 -0.17 -2.32 3.05
C GLY A 135 -0.11 -2.74 1.58
N GLN A 136 -1.19 -2.51 0.82
CA GLN A 136 -1.21 -2.80 -0.62
C GLN A 136 -0.39 -1.81 -1.44
N LEU A 137 -0.37 -0.54 -1.02
CA LEU A 137 0.36 0.55 -1.66
C LEU A 137 1.80 0.72 -1.11
N ALA A 138 2.19 -0.04 -0.08
CA ALA A 138 3.51 0.02 0.52
C ALA A 138 4.57 -0.51 -0.45
N GLY A 139 5.70 0.21 -0.55
CA GLY A 139 6.78 -0.07 -1.49
C GLY A 139 7.37 1.17 -2.16
N GLY A 140 6.89 2.37 -1.84
CA GLY A 140 7.41 3.63 -2.41
C GLY A 140 7.01 3.87 -3.86
N HIS A 141 6.20 2.99 -4.43
CA HIS A 141 5.68 3.12 -5.77
C HIS A 141 4.39 3.94 -5.74
N ASN A 142 4.36 5.02 -6.51
CA ASN A 142 3.18 5.86 -6.63
C ASN A 142 2.06 5.19 -7.45
N ALA A 143 2.06 3.87 -7.65
CA ALA A 143 1.17 3.18 -8.59
C ALA A 143 -0.12 2.70 -7.91
N ALA A 144 -1.23 2.76 -8.65
CA ALA A 144 -2.46 2.07 -8.24
C ALA A 144 -2.28 0.54 -8.25
N VAL A 145 -3.00 -0.12 -7.35
CA VAL A 145 -2.99 -1.58 -7.19
C VAL A 145 -4.39 -2.12 -7.42
N SER A 146 -4.52 -3.17 -8.22
CA SER A 146 -5.77 -3.91 -8.39
C SER A 146 -5.64 -5.28 -7.75
N LEU A 147 -6.67 -5.69 -7.02
CA LEU A 147 -6.81 -7.02 -6.43
C LEU A 147 -8.09 -7.67 -6.94
N VAL A 148 -8.04 -8.98 -7.20
CA VAL A 148 -9.22 -9.79 -7.52
C VAL A 148 -9.35 -10.89 -6.48
N PHE A 149 -10.51 -10.95 -5.82
CA PHE A 149 -10.80 -11.95 -4.80
C PHE A 149 -12.26 -12.39 -4.79
N SER A 150 -12.51 -13.57 -4.26
CA SER A 150 -13.85 -14.02 -3.91
C SER A 150 -14.18 -13.63 -2.46
N VAL A 151 -15.46 -13.56 -2.12
CA VAL A 151 -15.93 -13.44 -0.74
C VAL A 151 -16.52 -14.78 -0.30
N LYS A 152 -16.31 -15.14 0.96
CA LYS A 152 -16.81 -16.38 1.57
C LYS A 152 -17.57 -16.11 2.86
N PRO A 153 -18.49 -16.99 3.27
CA PRO A 153 -19.09 -16.91 4.59
C PRO A 153 -18.03 -17.24 5.68
N GLY A 154 -17.91 -16.36 6.66
CA GLY A 154 -17.18 -16.59 7.90
C GLY A 154 -17.91 -17.59 8.80
N ALA A 155 -17.24 -18.03 9.87
CA ALA A 155 -17.80 -18.99 10.83
C ALA A 155 -19.11 -18.50 11.49
N ASP A 156 -19.29 -17.18 11.56
CA ASP A 156 -20.47 -16.50 12.11
C ASP A 156 -21.50 -16.07 11.04
N GLY A 157 -21.30 -16.51 9.79
CA GLY A 157 -22.08 -16.11 8.63
C GLY A 157 -21.75 -14.72 8.06
N SER A 158 -20.77 -14.00 8.62
CA SER A 158 -20.33 -12.71 8.07
C SER A 158 -19.67 -12.88 6.70
N ILE A 159 -19.70 -11.85 5.85
CA ILE A 159 -19.00 -11.88 4.56
C ILE A 159 -17.54 -11.55 4.81
N GLN A 160 -16.63 -12.48 4.49
CA GLN A 160 -15.19 -12.30 4.62
C GLN A 160 -14.54 -12.35 3.23
N PRO A 161 -13.71 -11.36 2.86
CA PRO A 161 -12.92 -11.46 1.64
C PRO A 161 -11.92 -12.62 1.80
N GLU A 162 -11.72 -13.39 0.73
CA GLU A 162 -10.58 -14.29 0.66
C GLU A 162 -9.28 -13.51 0.42
N SER A 163 -8.15 -14.16 0.69
CA SER A 163 -6.86 -13.65 0.23
C SER A 163 -6.92 -13.44 -1.29
N PRO A 164 -6.45 -12.29 -1.79
CA PRO A 164 -6.40 -12.04 -3.22
C PRO A 164 -5.51 -13.07 -3.88
N ASN A 165 -6.04 -13.76 -4.91
CA ASN A 165 -5.24 -14.72 -5.68
C ASN A 165 -4.30 -14.00 -6.65
N PHE A 166 -4.61 -12.75 -6.96
CA PHE A 166 -3.90 -11.96 -7.95
C PHE A 166 -3.77 -10.51 -7.51
N ARG A 167 -2.59 -9.95 -7.76
CA ARG A 167 -2.25 -8.56 -7.50
C ARG A 167 -1.56 -7.96 -8.73
N TRP A 168 -2.06 -6.81 -9.17
CA TRP A 168 -1.43 -6.02 -10.23
C TRP A 168 -1.09 -4.64 -9.73
N GLN A 169 0.00 -4.11 -10.25
CA GLN A 169 0.45 -2.76 -9.98
C GLN A 169 0.72 -2.03 -11.31
N GLY A 170 0.02 -0.92 -11.53
CA GLY A 170 0.13 -0.12 -12.75
C GLY A 170 -1.18 -0.03 -13.54
N ALA A 171 -1.09 0.42 -14.80
CA ALA A 171 -2.26 0.63 -15.67
C ALA A 171 -2.06 0.09 -17.10
N ASP A 172 -1.01 -0.71 -17.32
CA ASP A 172 -0.73 -1.26 -18.64
C ASP A 172 -1.88 -2.15 -19.16
N ARG A 173 -2.23 -1.97 -20.44
CA ARG A 173 -3.32 -2.71 -21.11
C ARG A 173 -3.00 -4.20 -21.28
N SER A 174 -1.71 -4.58 -21.33
CA SER A 174 -1.29 -5.98 -21.38
C SER A 174 -1.79 -6.79 -20.17
N MET A 175 -2.07 -6.13 -19.03
CA MET A 175 -2.58 -6.79 -17.84
C MET A 175 -4.03 -7.30 -18.02
N ILE A 176 -4.81 -6.74 -18.95
CA ILE A 176 -6.24 -7.04 -19.13
C ILE A 176 -6.50 -8.54 -19.31
N ALA A 177 -5.65 -9.25 -20.07
CA ALA A 177 -5.83 -10.69 -20.29
C ALA A 177 -5.70 -11.49 -18.98
N SER A 178 -4.63 -11.25 -18.22
CA SER A 178 -4.44 -11.87 -16.90
C SER A 178 -5.51 -11.46 -15.90
N PHE A 179 -5.99 -10.22 -15.99
CA PHE A 179 -7.06 -9.70 -15.15
C PHE A 179 -8.39 -10.43 -15.39
N ASN A 180 -8.75 -10.65 -16.65
CA ASN A 180 -9.95 -11.40 -17.03
C ASN A 180 -9.86 -12.87 -16.60
N GLN A 181 -8.68 -13.48 -16.72
CA GLN A 181 -8.45 -14.84 -16.22
C GLN A 181 -8.69 -14.91 -14.71
N ALA A 182 -8.12 -13.97 -13.95
CA ALA A 182 -8.30 -13.92 -12.50
C ALA A 182 -9.75 -13.70 -12.07
N ILE A 183 -10.50 -12.86 -12.79
CA ILE A 183 -11.93 -12.71 -12.59
C ILE A 183 -12.63 -14.06 -12.82
N SER A 184 -12.29 -14.78 -13.88
CA SER A 184 -12.86 -16.10 -14.16
C SER A 184 -12.58 -17.11 -13.06
N GLU A 185 -11.35 -17.15 -12.53
CA GLU A 185 -10.96 -18.05 -11.44
C GLU A 185 -11.64 -17.69 -10.12
N ALA A 186 -11.64 -16.40 -9.77
CA ALA A 186 -12.32 -15.91 -8.57
C ALA A 186 -13.84 -16.12 -8.66
N LYS A 187 -14.42 -16.04 -9.87
CA LYS A 187 -15.81 -16.37 -10.13
C LYS A 187 -16.11 -17.84 -9.87
N GLY A 188 -15.27 -18.77 -10.35
CA GLY A 188 -15.43 -20.19 -10.04
C GLY A 188 -15.41 -20.48 -8.54
N LYS A 189 -14.53 -19.79 -7.78
CA LYS A 189 -14.54 -19.86 -6.30
C LYS A 189 -15.81 -19.26 -5.70
N GLN A 190 -16.22 -18.08 -6.16
CA GLN A 190 -17.42 -17.38 -5.69
C GLN A 190 -18.71 -18.20 -5.91
N GLU A 191 -18.82 -18.87 -7.05
CA GLU A 191 -19.95 -19.75 -7.37
C GLU A 191 -20.03 -20.91 -6.36
N SER A 192 -18.90 -21.42 -5.87
CA SER A 192 -18.87 -22.45 -4.82
C SER A 192 -19.40 -21.98 -3.45
N TYR A 193 -19.49 -20.66 -3.25
CA TYR A 193 -20.06 -20.02 -2.05
C TYR A 193 -21.51 -19.55 -2.26
N THR A 194 -21.99 -19.52 -3.50
CA THR A 194 -23.34 -19.08 -3.81
C THR A 194 -24.35 -20.01 -3.14
N GLY A 195 -25.33 -19.44 -2.43
CA GLY A 195 -26.29 -20.18 -1.61
C GLY A 195 -25.80 -20.59 -0.21
N LYS A 196 -24.52 -20.36 0.13
CA LYS A 196 -23.99 -20.56 1.50
C LYS A 196 -24.03 -19.29 2.34
N PHE A 197 -24.27 -18.14 1.73
CA PHE A 197 -24.56 -16.91 2.45
C PHE A 197 -25.98 -16.99 2.99
N ASN A 198 -26.17 -16.76 4.28
CA ASN A 198 -27.50 -16.62 4.86
C ASN A 198 -28.02 -15.19 4.56
N PRO A 199 -28.91 -14.99 3.58
CA PRO A 199 -29.34 -13.65 3.18
C PRO A 199 -30.10 -12.93 4.29
N GLU A 200 -30.77 -13.66 5.18
CA GLU A 200 -31.49 -13.10 6.33
C GLU A 200 -30.50 -12.54 7.36
N ALA A 201 -29.40 -13.26 7.62
CA ALA A 201 -28.32 -12.77 8.47
C ALA A 201 -27.58 -11.56 7.89
N LEU A 202 -27.56 -11.38 6.56
CA LEU A 202 -26.95 -10.23 5.90
C LEU A 202 -27.75 -8.93 6.08
N VAL A 203 -29.07 -9.04 6.19
CA VAL A 203 -29.98 -7.89 6.37
C VAL A 203 -30.19 -7.58 7.85
N GLU A 204 -30.45 -8.59 8.69
CA GLU A 204 -30.73 -8.39 10.11
C GLU A 204 -29.54 -7.86 10.91
N LYS A 205 -28.29 -8.26 10.57
CA LYS A 205 -27.10 -7.71 11.24
C LYS A 205 -26.74 -6.32 10.74
N ALA A 206 -27.06 -5.94 9.50
CA ALA A 206 -26.74 -4.59 9.02
C ALA A 206 -27.60 -3.53 9.72
N GLU A 207 -28.89 -3.81 9.87
CA GLU A 207 -29.83 -2.91 10.58
C GLU A 207 -29.64 -2.94 12.10
N LYS A 208 -29.17 -4.06 12.69
CA LYS A 208 -28.76 -4.11 14.10
C LYS A 208 -27.33 -3.60 14.37
N SER A 209 -26.46 -3.49 13.37
CA SER A 209 -25.08 -2.99 13.56
C SER A 209 -24.96 -1.48 13.70
N GLU A 210 -25.97 -0.71 13.24
CA GLU A 210 -26.06 0.72 13.58
C GLU A 210 -26.70 0.94 14.96
N THR A 211 -27.39 -0.06 15.53
CA THR A 211 -27.99 0.02 16.86
C THR A 211 -27.94 -1.33 17.61
N GLY A 212 -26.76 -1.71 18.11
CA GLY A 212 -26.64 -2.50 19.33
C GLY A 212 -26.52 -4.04 19.26
N ASP A 213 -25.37 -4.47 19.83
CA ASP A 213 -25.14 -5.60 20.75
C ASP A 213 -24.63 -6.96 20.22
N GLY A 214 -23.51 -7.38 20.85
CA GLY A 214 -22.87 -8.70 20.75
C GLY A 214 -21.67 -8.76 19.81
N THR A 215 -20.44 -8.38 20.14
CA THR A 215 -19.75 -8.21 21.42
C THR A 215 -18.83 -7.00 21.25
N ASP A 216 -19.34 -5.82 21.59
CA ASP A 216 -18.47 -4.66 21.76
C ASP A 216 -17.41 -5.04 22.79
N LYS A 217 -16.16 -5.22 22.35
CA LYS A 217 -15.04 -4.94 23.25
C LYS A 217 -15.15 -3.46 23.54
N LYS A 218 -15.99 -3.13 24.52
CA LYS A 218 -16.23 -1.80 25.05
C LYS A 218 -14.86 -1.15 25.09
N LEU A 219 -14.71 -0.06 24.33
CA LEU A 219 -13.46 0.70 24.31
C LEU A 219 -13.03 0.87 25.77
N PRO A 220 -11.77 0.51 26.12
CA PRO A 220 -11.32 0.64 27.49
C PRO A 220 -11.56 2.08 27.95
N THR A 221 -11.88 2.25 29.23
CA THR A 221 -11.95 3.61 29.79
C THR A 221 -10.57 4.28 29.67
N PHE A 222 -10.53 5.62 29.64
CA PHE A 222 -9.25 6.34 29.62
C PHE A 222 -8.37 5.99 30.84
N GLU A 223 -8.99 5.69 31.98
CA GLU A 223 -8.33 5.17 33.18
C GLU A 223 -7.68 3.81 32.93
N SER A 224 -8.42 2.85 32.37
CA SER A 224 -7.90 1.53 32.04
C SER A 224 -6.77 1.62 31.01
N ALA A 225 -6.93 2.45 29.98
CA ALA A 225 -5.90 2.69 28.98
C ALA A 225 -4.63 3.29 29.58
N ARG A 226 -4.77 4.31 30.46
CA ARG A 226 -3.66 4.89 31.20
C ARG A 226 -2.92 3.84 32.04
N ALA A 227 -3.65 2.98 32.74
CA ALA A 227 -3.06 1.91 33.55
C ALA A 227 -2.30 0.90 32.68
N THR A 228 -2.86 0.50 31.52
CA THR A 228 -2.17 -0.38 30.57
C THR A 228 -0.91 0.28 30.02
N ILE A 229 -0.98 1.52 29.54
CA ILE A 229 0.19 2.26 29.02
C ILE A 229 1.28 2.34 30.08
N ALA A 230 0.95 2.71 31.32
CA ALA A 230 1.92 2.81 32.40
C ALA A 230 2.57 1.47 32.74
N LYS A 231 1.77 0.38 32.79
CA LYS A 231 2.26 -0.98 33.01
C LYS A 231 3.24 -1.41 31.92
N GLU A 232 2.87 -1.23 30.66
CA GLU A 232 3.68 -1.63 29.51
C GLU A 232 4.97 -0.80 29.43
N LEU A 233 4.92 0.51 29.64
CA LEU A 233 6.12 1.35 29.68
C LEU A 233 7.08 0.97 30.82
N LYS A 234 6.53 0.62 32.00
CA LYS A 234 7.34 0.14 33.11
C LYS A 234 8.02 -1.18 32.76
N ALA A 235 7.26 -2.15 32.22
CA ALA A 235 7.81 -3.44 31.80
C ALA A 235 8.89 -3.28 30.72
N ALA A 236 8.70 -2.37 29.76
CA ALA A 236 9.72 -2.04 28.76
C ALA A 236 11.02 -1.52 29.40
N SER A 237 10.91 -0.63 30.40
CA SER A 237 12.08 -0.05 31.09
C SER A 237 12.82 -1.03 32.00
N GLU A 238 12.14 -2.07 32.48
CA GLU A 238 12.71 -3.09 33.37
C GLU A 238 13.27 -4.30 32.58
N SER A 239 12.95 -4.40 31.29
CA SER A 239 13.38 -5.52 30.47
C SER A 239 14.88 -5.45 30.15
N LYS A 240 15.52 -6.64 30.18
CA LYS A 240 16.94 -6.82 29.84
C LYS A 240 17.15 -7.27 28.40
N ASP A 241 16.08 -7.76 27.78
CA ASP A 241 16.08 -8.23 26.40
C ASP A 241 15.39 -7.18 25.52
N TRP A 242 16.03 -6.79 24.44
CA TRP A 242 15.53 -5.70 23.60
C TRP A 242 14.25 -6.07 22.84
N HIS A 243 14.05 -7.35 22.47
CA HIS A 243 12.81 -7.80 21.84
C HIS A 243 11.64 -7.75 22.83
N ASP A 244 11.90 -8.13 24.08
CA ASP A 244 10.91 -8.06 25.14
C ASP A 244 10.52 -6.60 25.46
N ALA A 245 11.52 -5.70 25.55
CA ALA A 245 11.29 -4.27 25.69
C ALA A 245 10.49 -3.68 24.51
N GLU A 246 10.86 -4.03 23.26
CA GLU A 246 10.16 -3.61 22.04
C GLU A 246 8.69 -4.05 22.06
N ARG A 247 8.41 -5.30 22.43
CA ARG A 247 7.05 -5.82 22.58
C ARG A 247 6.23 -4.99 23.57
N HIS A 248 6.82 -4.61 24.71
CA HIS A 248 6.14 -3.78 25.71
C HIS A 248 5.91 -2.34 25.22
N PHE A 249 6.86 -1.75 24.49
CA PHE A 249 6.62 -0.45 23.84
C PHE A 249 5.47 -0.52 22.83
N HIS A 250 5.39 -1.58 22.02
CA HIS A 250 4.26 -1.81 21.14
C HIS A 250 2.93 -1.95 21.90
N GLY A 251 2.92 -2.67 23.03
CA GLY A 251 1.74 -2.75 23.90
C GLY A 251 1.26 -1.39 24.39
N ALA A 252 2.17 -0.50 24.78
CA ALA A 252 1.85 0.88 25.16
C ALA A 252 1.31 1.70 23.98
N ILE A 253 1.93 1.58 22.80
CA ILE A 253 1.49 2.26 21.56
C ILE A 253 0.10 1.79 21.15
N ASP A 254 -0.16 0.48 21.16
CA ASP A 254 -1.45 -0.10 20.79
C ASP A 254 -2.56 0.32 21.76
N ALA A 255 -2.26 0.39 23.06
CA ALA A 255 -3.20 0.87 24.06
C ALA A 255 -3.58 2.35 23.83
N ALA A 256 -2.63 3.19 23.45
CA ALA A 256 -2.90 4.60 23.10
C ALA A 256 -3.61 4.74 21.74
N ASP A 257 -3.27 3.91 20.76
CA ASP A 257 -3.80 3.99 19.39
C ASP A 257 -5.27 3.57 19.26
N ARG A 258 -5.83 2.87 20.26
CA ARG A 258 -7.28 2.58 20.35
C ARG A 258 -8.15 3.84 20.40
N PHE A 259 -7.59 4.98 20.82
CA PHE A 259 -8.30 6.25 20.89
C PHE A 259 -7.95 7.12 19.69
N THR A 260 -8.89 7.21 18.74
CA THR A 260 -8.72 8.07 17.56
C THR A 260 -8.75 9.55 17.96
N PRO A 261 -8.15 10.47 17.17
CA PRO A 261 -8.25 11.90 17.44
C PRO A 261 -9.68 12.41 17.58
N LYS A 262 -10.63 11.82 16.83
CA LYS A 262 -12.06 12.13 16.91
C LYS A 262 -12.67 11.71 18.25
N VAL A 263 -12.34 10.53 18.76
CA VAL A 263 -12.80 10.05 20.06
C VAL A 263 -12.22 10.90 21.19
N ILE A 264 -10.93 11.25 21.09
CA ILE A 264 -10.28 12.13 22.06
C ILE A 264 -10.96 13.49 22.08
N GLN A 265 -11.15 14.13 20.91
CA GLN A 265 -11.80 15.44 20.83
C GLN A 265 -13.23 15.43 21.35
N ALA A 266 -14.03 14.43 20.95
CA ALA A 266 -15.41 14.29 21.40
C ALA A 266 -15.50 14.16 22.94
N GLU A 267 -14.59 13.41 23.54
CA GLU A 267 -14.54 13.27 25.00
C GLU A 267 -14.02 14.55 25.68
N GLN A 268 -13.04 15.23 25.08
CA GLN A 268 -12.55 16.52 25.58
C GLN A 268 -13.69 17.55 25.62
N ASP A 269 -14.50 17.62 24.56
CA ASP A 269 -15.65 18.51 24.48
C ASP A 269 -16.73 18.12 25.50
N ARG A 270 -16.99 16.81 25.66
CA ARG A 270 -17.95 16.29 26.66
C ARG A 270 -17.54 16.67 28.08
N ILE A 271 -16.28 16.43 28.43
CA ILE A 271 -15.75 16.72 29.77
C ILE A 271 -15.70 18.23 30.00
N ALA A 272 -15.24 19.03 29.03
CA ALA A 272 -15.21 20.48 29.14
C ALA A 272 -16.62 21.06 29.35
N LYS A 273 -17.62 20.57 28.61
CA LYS A 273 -19.02 20.98 28.79
C LYS A 273 -19.56 20.61 30.17
N ALA A 274 -19.26 19.40 30.66
CA ALA A 274 -19.70 18.95 31.97
C ALA A 274 -19.02 19.75 33.10
N LEU A 275 -17.71 20.00 33.01
CA LEU A 275 -16.98 20.83 33.96
C LEU A 275 -17.53 22.26 34.05
N ALA A 276 -17.99 22.84 32.93
CA ALA A 276 -18.55 24.19 32.90
C ALA A 276 -19.87 24.33 33.70
N THR A 277 -20.61 23.24 33.90
CA THR A 277 -21.91 23.26 34.60
C THR A 277 -21.87 22.60 35.98
N THR A 278 -20.76 21.96 36.35
CA THR A 278 -20.65 21.18 37.60
C THR A 278 -20.01 22.04 38.70
N PRO A 279 -20.60 22.15 39.91
CA PRO A 279 -20.00 22.91 41.01
C PRO A 279 -18.60 22.39 41.37
N GLN A 280 -17.63 23.29 41.52
CA GLN A 280 -16.21 22.94 41.73
C GLN A 280 -15.96 22.07 42.96
N ASP A 281 -16.74 22.27 44.02
CA ASP A 281 -16.60 21.53 45.28
C ASP A 281 -17.31 20.15 45.27
N SER A 282 -17.94 19.77 44.15
CA SER A 282 -18.66 18.50 44.05
C SER A 282 -17.72 17.32 43.77
N PRO A 283 -18.02 16.11 44.28
CA PRO A 283 -17.30 14.89 43.91
C PRO A 283 -17.32 14.60 42.39
N GLU A 284 -18.37 15.02 41.69
CA GLU A 284 -18.50 14.87 40.24
C GLU A 284 -17.49 15.74 39.49
N PHE A 285 -17.25 16.98 39.95
CA PHE A 285 -16.22 17.85 39.38
C PHE A 285 -14.83 17.22 39.51
N GLN A 286 -14.50 16.66 40.69
CA GLN A 286 -13.22 15.96 40.90
C GLN A 286 -13.06 14.77 39.97
N LYS A 287 -14.13 13.99 39.74
CA LYS A 287 -14.11 12.88 38.79
C LYS A 287 -13.91 13.35 37.35
N LEU A 288 -14.61 14.39 36.91
CA LEU A 288 -14.45 14.97 35.56
C LEU A 288 -13.06 15.56 35.35
N ALA A 289 -12.48 16.20 36.37
CA ALA A 289 -11.11 16.69 36.34
C ALA A 289 -10.10 15.54 36.21
N GLN A 290 -10.33 14.42 36.91
CA GLN A 290 -9.52 13.21 36.78
C GLN A 290 -9.66 12.57 35.39
N ASP A 291 -10.87 12.52 34.83
CA ASP A 291 -11.11 12.04 33.46
C ASP A 291 -10.40 12.93 32.43
N GLN A 292 -10.42 14.25 32.60
CA GLN A 292 -9.67 15.20 31.76
C GLN A 292 -8.16 14.94 31.83
N ALA A 293 -7.63 14.68 33.03
CA ALA A 293 -6.22 14.35 33.22
C ALA A 293 -5.85 13.01 32.56
N ASN A 294 -6.70 11.98 32.69
CA ASN A 294 -6.51 10.68 32.03
C ASN A 294 -6.54 10.82 30.50
N LEU A 295 -7.47 11.60 29.96
CA LEU A 295 -7.60 11.87 28.54
C LEU A 295 -6.37 12.60 27.99
N THR A 296 -5.89 13.61 28.72
CA THR A 296 -4.67 14.35 28.37
C THR A 296 -3.45 13.43 28.39
N PHE A 297 -3.35 12.54 29.38
CA PHE A 297 -2.30 11.52 29.43
C PHE A 297 -2.33 10.60 28.20
N VAL A 298 -3.49 10.04 27.84
CA VAL A 298 -3.62 9.12 26.70
C VAL A 298 -3.28 9.83 25.38
N LYS A 299 -3.72 11.09 25.21
CA LYS A 299 -3.38 11.93 24.06
C LYS A 299 -1.87 12.07 23.88
N ASN A 300 -1.15 12.37 24.96
CA ASN A 300 0.29 12.61 24.93
C ASN A 300 1.11 11.31 24.90
N ALA A 301 0.61 10.24 25.51
CA ALA A 301 1.26 8.93 25.57
C ALA A 301 1.54 8.36 24.18
N LYS A 302 0.66 8.60 23.21
CA LYS A 302 0.79 8.11 21.84
C LYS A 302 2.10 8.54 21.17
N ALA A 303 2.49 9.79 21.37
CA ALA A 303 3.73 10.35 20.82
C ALA A 303 4.92 10.02 21.76
N ALA A 304 4.72 10.13 23.08
CA ALA A 304 5.75 9.84 24.07
C ALA A 304 6.25 8.38 24.03
N SER A 305 5.37 7.38 23.90
CA SER A 305 5.74 5.96 23.80
C SER A 305 6.54 5.67 22.54
N ARG A 306 6.22 6.33 21.41
CA ARG A 306 6.98 6.21 20.16
C ARG A 306 8.37 6.81 20.27
N ALA A 307 8.46 8.01 20.87
CA ALA A 307 9.75 8.64 21.13
C ALA A 307 10.61 7.78 22.07
N ALA A 308 10.01 7.20 23.11
CA ALA A 308 10.70 6.31 24.04
C ALA A 308 11.23 5.03 23.36
N LEU A 309 10.44 4.39 22.50
CA LEU A 309 10.89 3.25 21.69
C LEU A 309 12.02 3.66 20.75
N GLY A 310 11.88 4.82 20.09
CA GLY A 310 12.92 5.34 19.20
C GLY A 310 14.25 5.53 19.92
N VAL A 311 14.24 6.18 21.09
CA VAL A 311 15.43 6.35 21.94
C VAL A 311 15.99 5.00 22.40
N ALA A 312 15.15 4.06 22.82
CA ALA A 312 15.61 2.73 23.23
C ALA A 312 16.32 1.99 22.09
N CYS A 313 15.80 2.04 20.86
CA CYS A 313 16.49 1.49 19.69
C CYS A 313 17.85 2.14 19.46
N LEU A 314 17.97 3.45 19.62
CA LEU A 314 19.24 4.15 19.50
C LEU A 314 20.24 3.71 20.60
N GLU A 315 19.78 3.58 21.85
CA GLU A 315 20.58 3.08 22.99
C GLU A 315 21.04 1.62 22.74
N TRP A 316 20.18 0.74 22.20
CA TRP A 316 20.57 -0.63 21.83
C TRP A 316 21.60 -0.64 20.70
N GLY A 317 21.44 0.24 19.70
CA GLY A 317 22.42 0.42 18.64
C GLY A 317 23.81 0.81 19.14
N GLN A 318 23.93 1.49 20.29
CA GLN A 318 25.23 1.81 20.88
C GLN A 318 25.95 0.61 21.50
N THR A 319 25.18 -0.34 22.05
CA THR A 319 25.73 -1.52 22.75
C THR A 319 25.90 -2.73 21.82
N GLU A 320 25.29 -2.69 20.64
CA GLU A 320 25.43 -3.69 19.60
C GLU A 320 26.84 -3.67 18.99
N THR A 321 27.44 -4.86 18.89
CA THR A 321 28.82 -5.07 18.40
C THR A 321 28.86 -5.35 16.91
N ASN A 322 27.75 -5.82 16.33
CA ASN A 322 27.63 -6.04 14.90
C ASN A 322 27.29 -4.71 14.18
N PRO A 323 28.14 -4.21 13.25
CA PRO A 323 27.93 -2.93 12.58
C PRO A 323 26.62 -2.83 11.78
N GLU A 324 26.19 -3.91 11.12
CA GLU A 324 24.96 -3.92 10.35
C GLU A 324 23.73 -3.82 11.25
N ARG A 325 23.74 -4.54 12.37
CA ARG A 325 22.66 -4.45 13.37
C ARG A 325 22.63 -3.11 14.06
N GLN A 326 23.79 -2.55 14.40
CA GLN A 326 23.91 -1.19 14.93
C GLN A 326 23.28 -0.17 13.97
N GLN A 327 23.60 -0.24 12.67
CA GLN A 327 23.00 0.64 11.66
C GLN A 327 21.48 0.45 11.58
N LYS A 328 20.99 -0.80 11.59
CA LYS A 328 19.57 -1.10 11.57
C LYS A 328 18.82 -0.52 12.77
N PHE A 329 19.40 -0.62 13.98
CA PHE A 329 18.84 0.00 15.18
C PHE A 329 18.77 1.53 15.08
N ARG A 330 19.80 2.17 14.50
CA ARG A 330 19.80 3.62 14.25
C ARG A 330 18.67 4.04 13.31
N GLU A 331 18.47 3.30 12.23
CA GLU A 331 17.40 3.58 11.25
C GLU A 331 16.01 3.39 11.85
N ILE A 332 15.79 2.29 12.58
CA ILE A 332 14.52 2.03 13.27
C ILE A 332 14.24 3.11 14.32
N GLY A 333 15.23 3.43 15.15
CA GLY A 333 15.11 4.45 16.19
C GLY A 333 14.74 5.81 15.63
N SER A 334 15.42 6.23 14.55
CA SER A 334 15.14 7.50 13.86
C SER A 334 13.71 7.54 13.32
N ARG A 335 13.23 6.47 12.66
CA ARG A 335 11.86 6.39 12.14
C ARG A 335 10.79 6.52 13.23
N TRP A 336 11.03 5.94 14.41
CA TRP A 336 10.10 6.06 15.54
C TRP A 336 10.08 7.46 16.15
N ILE A 337 11.23 8.13 16.21
CA ILE A 337 11.33 9.53 16.64
C ILE A 337 10.59 10.44 15.66
N ASP A 338 10.80 10.27 14.35
CA ASP A 338 10.07 11.02 13.32
C ASP A 338 8.55 10.78 13.42
N SER A 339 8.15 9.53 13.61
CA SER A 339 6.74 9.14 13.81
C SER A 339 6.13 9.80 15.06
N ALA A 340 6.90 9.93 16.14
CA ALA A 340 6.46 10.61 17.36
C ALA A 340 6.23 12.10 17.10
N ALA A 341 7.17 12.75 16.40
CA ALA A 341 7.10 14.18 16.16
C ALA A 341 6.04 14.61 15.16
N LEU A 342 5.75 13.78 14.15
CA LEU A 342 4.60 13.99 13.28
C LEU A 342 3.28 14.05 14.05
N ARG A 343 3.21 13.40 15.23
CA ARG A 343 2.03 13.36 16.09
C ARG A 343 2.02 14.45 17.14
N ASP A 344 3.20 14.80 17.66
CA ASP A 344 3.37 15.89 18.61
C ASP A 344 4.69 16.63 18.33
N PRO A 345 4.65 17.70 17.52
CA PRO A 345 5.84 18.49 17.22
C PRO A 345 6.49 19.14 18.45
N SER A 346 5.74 19.30 19.55
CA SER A 346 6.28 19.89 20.78
C SER A 346 7.28 18.96 21.50
N LEU A 347 7.29 17.66 21.17
CA LEU A 347 8.27 16.71 21.71
C LEU A 347 9.70 17.14 21.43
N TYR A 348 9.96 17.79 20.30
CA TYR A 348 11.28 18.30 19.97
C TYR A 348 11.69 19.55 20.73
N GLN A 349 10.76 20.18 21.45
CA GLN A 349 11.07 21.24 22.39
C GLN A 349 11.36 20.69 23.79
N ASN A 350 11.22 19.37 24.00
CA ASN A 350 11.49 18.75 25.29
C ASN A 350 13.01 18.56 25.49
N PRO A 351 13.65 19.34 26.39
CA PRO A 351 15.10 19.29 26.58
C PRO A 351 15.57 17.95 27.14
N ALA A 352 14.71 17.21 27.85
CA ALA A 352 15.05 15.89 28.37
C ALA A 352 15.12 14.84 27.25
N LEU A 353 14.22 14.92 26.25
CA LEU A 353 14.26 14.03 25.09
C LEU A 353 15.50 14.31 24.23
N ILE A 354 15.78 15.58 23.94
CA ILE A 354 16.98 15.99 23.19
C ILE A 354 18.25 15.46 23.87
N LYS A 355 18.41 15.71 25.19
CA LYS A 355 19.57 15.21 25.94
C LYS A 355 19.72 13.69 25.91
N ARG A 356 18.60 12.94 25.89
CA ARG A 356 18.65 11.47 25.75
C ARG A 356 19.10 11.05 24.36
N ILE A 357 18.63 11.71 23.30
CA ILE A 357 19.07 11.44 21.92
C ILE A 357 20.56 11.80 21.75
N GLU A 358 21.01 12.92 22.31
CA GLU A 358 22.43 13.30 22.33
C GLU A 358 23.29 12.24 23.03
N ALA A 359 22.81 11.69 24.15
CA ALA A 359 23.51 10.62 24.86
C ALA A 359 23.65 9.33 24.03
N THR A 360 22.84 9.14 22.97
CA THR A 360 23.00 8.00 22.06
C THR A 360 24.14 8.17 21.06
N GLY A 361 24.95 9.23 21.18
CA GLY A 361 26.13 9.46 20.36
C GLY A 361 25.81 9.83 18.91
N ILE A 362 24.56 10.21 18.63
CA ILE A 362 24.19 10.86 17.39
C ILE A 362 24.70 12.30 17.49
N PRO A 363 25.55 12.76 16.55
CA PRO A 363 26.11 14.10 16.63
C PRO A 363 25.00 15.15 16.46
N ALA A 364 25.17 16.30 17.10
CA ALA A 364 24.13 17.33 17.22
C ALA A 364 23.62 17.83 15.85
N ASP A 365 24.47 17.83 14.82
CA ASP A 365 24.12 18.17 13.44
C ASP A 365 23.19 17.14 12.77
N GLN A 366 23.33 15.85 13.13
CA GLN A 366 22.40 14.80 12.70
C GLN A 366 21.10 14.86 13.47
N ILE A 367 21.13 15.22 14.75
CA ILE A 367 19.91 15.51 15.53
C ILE A 367 19.19 16.70 14.88
N GLU A 368 19.91 17.77 14.58
CA GLU A 368 19.46 18.89 13.75
C GLU A 368 19.11 18.49 12.31
N SER A 369 19.29 17.26 11.84
CA SER A 369 18.73 16.82 10.55
C SER A 369 17.42 16.04 10.72
N LEU A 370 17.22 15.43 11.89
CA LEU A 370 15.98 14.78 12.33
C LEU A 370 14.93 15.84 12.76
N LEU A 371 15.38 16.94 13.36
CA LEU A 371 14.54 18.01 13.93
C LEU A 371 13.87 19.01 12.95
N PRO A 372 14.48 19.49 11.84
CA PRO A 372 14.00 20.70 11.14
C PRO A 372 12.89 20.48 10.13
N LYS A 373 12.55 19.25 9.78
CA LYS A 373 11.49 19.01 8.77
C LYS A 373 10.08 19.35 9.27
N LEU A 374 9.90 19.66 10.56
CA LEU A 374 8.60 19.98 11.16
C LEU A 374 8.50 21.41 11.73
N GLY A 375 9.63 22.11 11.93
CA GLY A 375 9.68 23.43 12.58
C GLY A 375 9.42 24.64 11.67
N GLN A 376 9.28 24.47 10.35
CA GLN A 376 9.04 25.58 9.41
C GLN A 376 7.59 25.78 8.98
N ALA A 377 6.64 24.98 9.48
CA ALA A 377 5.22 25.30 9.35
C ALA A 377 4.89 26.45 10.32
N LYS A 378 4.98 27.69 9.83
CA LYS A 378 4.46 28.86 10.56
C LYS A 378 3.01 28.58 11.00
N PRO A 379 2.61 28.87 12.24
CA PRO A 379 1.19 28.85 12.60
C PRO A 379 0.44 29.81 11.65
N PRO A 380 -0.82 29.50 11.26
CA PRO A 380 -1.61 30.39 10.44
C PRO A 380 -1.77 31.70 11.21
N ARG A 381 -1.15 32.76 10.71
CA ARG A 381 -1.42 34.12 11.17
C ARG A 381 -2.88 34.42 10.86
N ASP A 382 -3.58 34.91 11.87
CA ASP A 382 -4.99 35.26 11.87
C ASP A 382 -5.45 35.96 10.58
N LEU A 383 -6.49 35.38 9.99
CA LEU A 383 -7.26 35.90 8.88
C LEU A 383 -8.34 36.87 9.41
N PHE A 384 -7.95 37.89 10.18
CA PHE A 384 -8.80 39.06 10.45
C PHE A 384 -7.93 40.26 10.81
N GLN A 385 -7.73 41.17 9.86
CA GLN A 385 -7.97 42.61 10.06
C GLN A 385 -7.77 43.37 8.73
N TYR A 386 -8.87 43.96 8.27
CA TYR A 386 -8.92 45.00 7.25
C TYR A 386 -8.41 46.33 7.85
N GLY A 387 -7.57 47.03 7.08
CA GLY A 387 -7.55 48.50 7.00
C GLY A 387 -6.89 49.29 8.12
N GLY A 388 -5.85 50.06 7.76
CA GLY A 388 -5.38 51.18 8.59
C GLY A 388 -3.98 51.66 8.20
N ASP A 389 -3.93 52.65 7.30
CA ASP A 389 -2.74 53.45 7.04
C ASP A 389 -2.18 54.10 8.32
N GLY A 390 -0.85 54.16 8.47
CA GLY A 390 -0.27 55.12 9.41
C GLY A 390 1.12 54.83 9.97
N LYS A 391 2.13 55.41 9.33
CA LYS A 391 3.33 56.07 9.89
C LYS A 391 4.38 55.28 10.71
N LYS A 392 5.63 55.58 10.33
CA LYS A 392 6.92 55.30 10.97
C LYS A 392 7.01 55.83 12.40
N SER A 393 7.73 55.12 13.27
CA SER A 393 8.81 55.68 14.09
C SER A 393 9.62 54.60 14.82
N ASP A 394 10.93 54.84 14.86
CA ASP A 394 11.99 54.07 15.48
C ASP A 394 11.93 53.97 17.02
N THR A 395 12.82 53.08 17.51
CA THR A 395 13.54 53.06 18.79
C THR A 395 13.14 52.07 19.89
N THR A 396 14.22 51.61 20.51
CA THR A 396 14.54 50.41 21.28
C THR A 396 14.32 50.63 22.80
N PRO A 397 14.62 49.66 23.69
CA PRO A 397 13.74 49.28 24.79
C PRO A 397 14.29 49.66 26.18
N GLU A 398 13.46 49.54 27.22
CA GLU A 398 13.87 49.04 28.53
C GLU A 398 12.68 48.87 29.49
N GLY A 399 12.69 47.77 30.26
CA GLY A 399 12.51 47.86 31.71
C GLY A 399 11.14 47.62 32.36
N THR A 400 11.02 46.43 32.95
CA THR A 400 10.56 46.17 34.34
C THR A 400 9.06 46.26 34.72
N GLN A 401 8.54 45.12 35.22
CA GLN A 401 7.40 44.94 36.14
C GLN A 401 7.64 45.58 37.54
N PRO A 402 6.79 45.42 38.57
CA PRO A 402 5.31 45.25 38.69
C PRO A 402 4.70 46.18 39.78
N ASN A 403 3.36 46.23 39.94
CA ASN A 403 2.69 45.97 41.25
C ASN A 403 1.18 46.21 41.30
N ALA A 404 0.53 45.30 42.04
CA ALA A 404 -0.55 45.47 43.05
C ALA A 404 -1.93 46.07 42.69
N SER A 405 -2.93 45.18 42.79
CA SER A 405 -4.28 45.24 43.42
C SER A 405 -4.68 46.44 44.29
N PRO A 406 -5.91 46.47 44.85
CA PRO A 406 -7.25 46.38 44.25
C PRO A 406 -8.20 47.46 44.83
N THR A 407 -9.42 47.64 44.31
CA THR A 407 -10.63 47.93 45.11
C THR A 407 -11.91 47.94 44.26
N ASN A 408 -12.88 47.17 44.72
CA ASN A 408 -14.34 47.30 44.48
C ASN A 408 -14.88 48.44 45.41
N PRO A 409 -16.17 48.84 45.45
CA PRO A 409 -17.36 48.29 44.78
C PRO A 409 -18.41 49.34 44.30
N ASP A 410 -19.53 48.81 43.79
CA ASP A 410 -20.92 49.17 44.13
C ASP A 410 -21.85 49.96 43.17
N LEU A 411 -23.10 49.43 43.14
CA LEU A 411 -24.41 50.01 42.84
C LEU A 411 -24.84 50.33 41.37
N TYR A 412 -25.85 49.62 40.86
CA TYR A 412 -27.28 50.04 40.91
C TYR A 412 -28.24 48.98 40.34
N GLN A 413 -29.42 48.92 40.95
CA GLN A 413 -30.59 48.07 40.71
C GLN A 413 -31.55 48.61 39.62
N TYR A 414 -32.65 47.84 39.40
CA TYR A 414 -33.88 48.04 38.61
C TYR A 414 -33.82 47.50 37.17
N GLY A 415 -34.66 46.58 36.68
CA GLY A 415 -35.98 46.09 37.13
C GLY A 415 -37.04 46.45 36.08
N GLY A 416 -37.77 45.46 35.52
CA GLY A 416 -38.96 45.75 34.69
C GLY A 416 -39.39 44.66 33.71
N ASP A 417 -40.32 43.81 34.15
CA ASP A 417 -41.14 42.88 33.35
C ASP A 417 -42.13 43.60 32.40
N GLY A 418 -42.60 42.93 31.33
CA GLY A 418 -43.85 43.38 30.68
C GLY A 418 -44.22 42.85 29.28
N LYS A 419 -44.83 41.67 29.25
CA LYS A 419 -45.69 41.02 28.23
C LYS A 419 -46.48 41.85 27.17
N LYS A 420 -46.57 41.22 25.98
CA LYS A 420 -47.74 40.93 25.08
C LYS A 420 -48.32 41.95 24.08
N SER A 421 -48.59 41.38 22.88
CA SER A 421 -49.77 41.56 21.99
C SER A 421 -49.78 42.70 20.96
N SER A 422 -49.76 42.36 19.66
CA SER A 422 -50.90 42.52 18.71
C SER A 422 -50.46 42.57 17.22
N LYS A 423 -51.15 41.81 16.36
CA LYS A 423 -51.43 42.06 14.93
C LYS A 423 -52.86 42.66 14.84
N PRO A 424 -53.44 43.13 13.71
CA PRO A 424 -53.03 43.05 12.29
C PRO A 424 -53.21 44.38 11.49
N VAL A 425 -52.98 44.40 10.16
CA VAL A 425 -53.78 45.09 9.10
C VAL A 425 -53.14 44.89 7.70
N GLN A 426 -54.02 44.87 6.70
CA GLN A 426 -53.92 44.45 5.29
C GLN A 426 -53.17 45.42 4.34
N SER A 427 -52.81 44.95 3.12
CA SER A 427 -53.38 45.41 1.82
C SER A 427 -52.42 45.40 0.61
N THR A 428 -52.93 44.88 -0.54
CA THR A 428 -52.61 45.16 -1.98
C THR A 428 -51.23 44.73 -2.54
N LYS A 429 -51.04 44.13 -3.74
CA LYS A 429 -51.77 43.95 -5.02
C LYS A 429 -51.17 42.74 -5.80
N PRO A 430 -51.87 42.14 -6.79
CA PRO A 430 -51.39 41.02 -7.62
C PRO A 430 -50.78 41.49 -8.96
N ASN A 431 -49.75 40.80 -9.46
CA ASN A 431 -49.11 41.09 -10.74
C ASN A 431 -49.42 40.04 -11.83
N GLU A 432 -49.84 40.59 -12.97
CA GLU A 432 -49.73 40.16 -14.38
C GLU A 432 -49.94 38.71 -14.86
N GLN A 433 -50.91 38.63 -15.76
CA GLN A 433 -51.30 37.53 -16.62
C GLN A 433 -50.23 37.24 -17.70
N GLN A 434 -49.83 35.99 -17.85
CA GLN A 434 -49.13 35.49 -19.04
C GLN A 434 -50.14 35.09 -20.13
N LYS A 435 -49.88 35.59 -21.34
CA LYS A 435 -50.63 35.33 -22.59
C LYS A 435 -50.00 34.14 -23.34
N PRO A 436 -50.77 33.19 -23.89
CA PRO A 436 -50.22 32.06 -24.64
C PRO A 436 -49.93 32.45 -26.10
N VAL A 437 -48.75 32.06 -26.61
CA VAL A 437 -48.31 32.22 -28.00
C VAL A 437 -48.67 30.96 -28.80
N GLN A 438 -49.34 31.14 -29.94
CA GLN A 438 -49.66 30.06 -30.91
C GLN A 438 -48.42 29.65 -31.74
N PRO A 439 -48.30 28.38 -32.15
CA PRO A 439 -47.25 27.94 -33.07
C PRO A 439 -47.58 28.30 -34.54
N PRO A 440 -46.57 28.60 -35.39
CA PRO A 440 -46.78 28.91 -36.79
C PRO A 440 -47.03 27.64 -37.65
N LYS A 441 -47.82 27.83 -38.71
CA LYS A 441 -48.21 26.82 -39.71
C LYS A 441 -47.00 26.23 -40.47
N PRO A 442 -47.08 24.95 -40.91
CA PRO A 442 -46.09 24.34 -41.79
C PRO A 442 -46.27 24.81 -43.24
N ASN A 443 -45.19 25.26 -43.86
CA ASN A 443 -45.13 25.51 -45.30
C ASN A 443 -44.84 24.19 -46.04
N GLU A 444 -45.60 23.94 -47.11
CA GLU A 444 -45.42 22.83 -48.03
C GLU A 444 -44.06 22.90 -48.76
N PRO A 445 -43.41 21.76 -49.03
CA PRO A 445 -42.16 21.73 -49.78
C PRO A 445 -42.43 21.87 -51.29
N PRO A 446 -41.58 22.61 -52.03
CA PRO A 446 -41.66 22.67 -53.48
C PRO A 446 -41.20 21.33 -54.09
N THR A 447 -41.91 20.92 -55.13
CA THR A 447 -41.62 19.75 -55.97
C THR A 447 -40.27 19.95 -56.68
N PRO A 448 -39.28 19.05 -56.55
CA PRO A 448 -38.00 19.20 -57.24
C PRO A 448 -38.12 18.77 -58.70
N GLU A 449 -37.82 19.68 -59.62
CA GLU A 449 -37.47 19.33 -61.00
C GLU A 449 -36.17 18.52 -61.01
N GLU A 450 -36.30 17.27 -61.45
CA GLU A 450 -35.23 16.26 -61.50
C GLU A 450 -34.24 16.60 -62.62
N LYS A 451 -33.07 17.14 -62.25
CA LYS A 451 -31.95 17.34 -63.20
C LYS A 451 -31.19 16.01 -63.38
N PRO A 452 -30.99 15.53 -64.61
CA PRO A 452 -30.37 14.21 -64.88
C PRO A 452 -28.93 14.05 -64.37
N ASP A 453 -28.23 15.14 -64.06
CA ASP A 453 -26.84 15.11 -63.54
C ASP A 453 -26.72 14.54 -62.11
N ALA A 454 -27.80 14.57 -61.32
CA ALA A 454 -27.79 14.08 -59.94
C ALA A 454 -27.74 12.54 -59.87
N VAL A 455 -28.33 11.86 -60.85
CA VAL A 455 -28.39 10.39 -60.88
C VAL A 455 -27.02 9.79 -61.21
N GLU A 456 -26.25 10.40 -62.11
CA GLU A 456 -24.91 9.93 -62.44
C GLU A 456 -23.90 10.19 -61.31
N ALA A 457 -24.02 11.32 -60.61
CA ALA A 457 -23.23 11.59 -59.41
C ALA A 457 -23.53 10.58 -58.29
N ALA A 458 -24.81 10.24 -58.08
CA ALA A 458 -25.22 9.22 -57.11
C ALA A 458 -24.66 7.83 -57.48
N ARG A 459 -24.67 7.45 -58.76
CA ARG A 459 -24.12 6.16 -59.20
C ARG A 459 -22.61 6.08 -58.99
N LYS A 460 -21.86 7.14 -59.31
CA LYS A 460 -20.40 7.20 -59.07
C LYS A 460 -20.06 7.17 -57.58
N ALA A 461 -20.85 7.83 -56.74
CA ALA A 461 -20.69 7.78 -55.29
C ALA A 461 -20.93 6.36 -54.74
N GLU A 462 -21.93 5.66 -55.24
CA GLU A 462 -22.23 4.29 -54.82
C GLU A 462 -21.15 3.30 -55.29
N GLU A 463 -20.69 3.39 -56.54
CA GLU A 463 -19.57 2.59 -57.05
C GLU A 463 -18.29 2.79 -56.22
N ALA A 464 -18.00 4.03 -55.78
CA ALA A 464 -16.87 4.32 -54.89
C ALA A 464 -17.04 3.67 -53.50
N ARG A 465 -18.25 3.72 -52.92
CA ARG A 465 -18.54 3.09 -51.62
C ARG A 465 -18.39 1.57 -51.69
N VAL A 466 -18.90 0.94 -52.75
CA VAL A 466 -18.77 -0.50 -52.97
C VAL A 466 -17.30 -0.91 -53.11
N ARG A 467 -16.49 -0.12 -53.82
CA ARG A 467 -15.05 -0.37 -53.95
C ARG A 467 -14.33 -0.27 -52.61
N THR A 468 -14.57 0.78 -51.82
CA THR A 468 -13.96 0.94 -50.50
C THR A 468 -14.38 -0.18 -49.53
N ALA A 469 -15.64 -0.62 -49.58
CA ALA A 469 -16.11 -1.75 -48.77
C ALA A 469 -15.36 -3.04 -49.12
N LYS A 470 -15.16 -3.31 -50.42
CA LYS A 470 -14.44 -4.50 -50.89
C LYS A 470 -12.94 -4.47 -50.56
N GLU A 471 -12.30 -3.30 -50.65
CA GLU A 471 -10.89 -3.13 -50.24
C GLU A 471 -10.71 -3.35 -48.72
N LYS A 472 -11.68 -2.90 -47.91
CA LYS A 472 -11.67 -3.15 -46.47
C LYS A 472 -11.86 -4.63 -46.12
N GLU A 473 -12.76 -5.33 -46.81
CA GLU A 473 -13.00 -6.77 -46.62
C GLU A 473 -11.75 -7.60 -46.96
N ILE A 474 -11.05 -7.26 -48.04
CA ILE A 474 -9.78 -7.91 -48.41
C ILE A 474 -8.71 -7.65 -47.35
N ALA A 475 -8.58 -6.42 -46.84
CA ALA A 475 -7.61 -6.09 -45.81
C ALA A 475 -7.88 -6.82 -44.47
N GLU A 476 -9.14 -6.98 -44.09
CA GLU A 476 -9.55 -7.74 -42.89
C GLU A 476 -9.27 -9.24 -43.05
N ALA A 477 -9.51 -9.81 -44.24
CA ALA A 477 -9.20 -11.21 -44.55
C ALA A 477 -7.68 -11.48 -44.55
N ASP A 478 -6.87 -10.57 -45.08
CA ASP A 478 -5.41 -10.65 -45.06
C ASP A 478 -4.86 -10.55 -43.64
N ALA A 479 -5.42 -9.66 -42.82
CA ALA A 479 -5.05 -9.53 -41.40
C ALA A 479 -5.40 -10.78 -40.60
N ALA A 480 -6.57 -11.38 -40.83
CA ALA A 480 -6.98 -12.63 -40.19
C ALA A 480 -6.06 -13.80 -40.58
N THR A 481 -5.66 -13.87 -41.85
CA THR A 481 -4.75 -14.90 -42.36
C THR A 481 -3.35 -14.76 -41.76
N LYS A 482 -2.81 -13.54 -41.68
CA LYS A 482 -1.53 -13.26 -41.02
C LYS A 482 -1.56 -13.64 -39.54
N LYS A 483 -2.62 -13.25 -38.82
CA LYS A 483 -2.79 -13.59 -37.40
C LYS A 483 -2.86 -15.09 -37.17
N LYS A 484 -3.56 -15.84 -38.04
CA LYS A 484 -3.62 -17.31 -37.95
C LYS A 484 -2.25 -17.96 -38.18
N ALA A 485 -1.50 -17.50 -39.18
CA ALA A 485 -0.16 -18.01 -39.47
C ALA A 485 0.82 -17.72 -38.31
N GLU A 486 0.71 -16.54 -37.69
CA GLU A 486 1.50 -16.15 -36.53
C GLU A 486 1.19 -17.02 -35.30
N VAL A 487 -0.09 -17.28 -35.01
CA VAL A 487 -0.49 -18.18 -33.91
C VAL A 487 0.06 -19.60 -34.09
N GLU A 488 -0.02 -20.16 -35.30
CA GLU A 488 0.53 -21.49 -35.57
C GLU A 488 2.06 -21.52 -35.46
N ARG A 489 2.75 -20.45 -35.87
CA ARG A 489 4.19 -20.30 -35.67
C ARG A 489 4.55 -20.25 -34.18
N PHE A 490 3.77 -19.52 -33.36
CA PHE A 490 3.99 -19.46 -31.91
C PHE A 490 3.77 -20.82 -31.24
N LYS A 491 2.70 -21.55 -31.60
CA LYS A 491 2.47 -22.91 -31.08
C LYS A 491 3.63 -23.86 -31.37
N ALA A 492 4.21 -23.78 -32.57
CA ALA A 492 5.37 -24.60 -32.92
C ALA A 492 6.61 -24.26 -32.08
N LEU A 493 6.84 -22.98 -31.77
CA LEU A 493 7.94 -22.55 -30.90
C LEU A 493 7.75 -23.02 -29.46
N ILE A 494 6.54 -22.92 -28.91
CA ILE A 494 6.24 -23.38 -27.55
C ILE A 494 6.49 -24.89 -27.43
N LYS A 495 6.02 -25.67 -28.41
CA LYS A 495 6.24 -27.11 -28.43
C LYS A 495 7.73 -27.47 -28.52
N GLU A 496 8.49 -26.75 -29.33
CA GLU A 496 9.94 -26.94 -29.41
C GLU A 496 10.64 -26.60 -28.08
N ASP A 497 10.19 -25.55 -27.39
CA ASP A 497 10.69 -25.13 -26.09
C ASP A 497 10.39 -26.18 -25.01
N GLU A 498 9.20 -26.77 -25.01
CA GLU A 498 8.80 -27.89 -24.15
C GLU A 498 9.65 -29.15 -24.39
N GLU A 499 9.89 -29.49 -25.65
CA GLU A 499 10.68 -30.68 -26.02
C GLU A 499 12.16 -30.54 -25.64
N LYS A 500 12.71 -29.32 -25.68
CA LYS A 500 14.11 -29.02 -25.36
C LYS A 500 14.35 -28.63 -23.89
N ALA A 501 13.29 -28.38 -23.13
CA ALA A 501 13.42 -28.06 -21.71
C ALA A 501 13.92 -29.27 -20.92
N VAL A 502 14.78 -29.01 -19.93
CA VAL A 502 15.15 -30.02 -18.94
C VAL A 502 13.90 -30.44 -18.18
N LYS A 503 13.76 -31.75 -17.99
CA LYS A 503 12.59 -32.36 -17.35
C LYS A 503 12.84 -32.69 -15.88
N THR A 504 14.11 -32.80 -15.50
CA THR A 504 14.50 -33.09 -14.11
C THR A 504 15.70 -32.23 -13.70
N PRO A 505 15.92 -32.03 -12.39
CA PRO A 505 17.14 -31.38 -11.89
C PRO A 505 18.43 -32.08 -12.33
N GLU A 506 18.44 -33.40 -12.45
CA GLU A 506 19.60 -34.17 -12.90
C GLU A 506 19.97 -33.84 -14.35
N GLU A 507 18.98 -33.67 -15.23
CA GLU A 507 19.21 -33.23 -16.61
C GLU A 507 19.80 -31.81 -16.66
N TYR A 508 19.34 -30.92 -15.77
CA TYR A 508 19.90 -29.57 -15.62
C TYR A 508 21.37 -29.60 -15.21
N TYR A 509 21.71 -30.33 -14.15
CA TYR A 509 23.10 -30.43 -13.69
C TYR A 509 24.00 -31.14 -14.70
N LYS A 510 23.49 -32.14 -15.42
CA LYS A 510 24.22 -32.78 -16.52
C LYS A 510 24.49 -31.80 -17.65
N ALA A 511 23.51 -30.99 -18.05
CA ALA A 511 23.70 -29.97 -19.08
C ALA A 511 24.71 -28.88 -18.65
N LEU A 512 24.73 -28.50 -17.37
CA LEU A 512 25.76 -27.62 -16.81
C LEU A 512 27.16 -28.24 -16.88
N GLN A 513 27.29 -29.52 -16.52
CA GLN A 513 28.56 -30.25 -16.60
C GLN A 513 29.05 -30.36 -18.04
N ASP A 514 28.16 -30.72 -18.98
CA ASP A 514 28.49 -30.82 -20.41
C ASP A 514 28.96 -29.47 -20.99
N ALA A 515 28.39 -28.35 -20.51
CA ALA A 515 28.83 -27.02 -20.89
C ALA A 515 30.21 -26.67 -20.29
N ALA A 516 30.44 -27.05 -19.03
CA ALA A 516 31.71 -26.89 -18.35
C ALA A 516 32.85 -27.65 -19.03
N ASP A 517 32.61 -28.92 -19.38
CA ASP A 517 33.58 -29.78 -20.04
C ASP A 517 33.96 -29.25 -21.43
N LYS A 518 33.04 -28.54 -22.09
CA LYS A 518 33.27 -27.86 -23.38
C LYS A 518 33.85 -26.44 -23.23
N GLY A 519 34.00 -25.95 -22.00
CA GLY A 519 34.45 -24.58 -21.72
C GLY A 519 33.49 -23.50 -22.25
N LEU A 520 32.21 -23.83 -22.43
CA LEU A 520 31.21 -22.92 -22.98
C LEU A 520 30.51 -22.14 -21.86
N PRO A 521 30.31 -20.81 -21.99
CA PRO A 521 29.41 -20.08 -21.10
C PRO A 521 27.99 -20.66 -21.18
N VAL A 522 27.27 -20.59 -20.07
CA VAL A 522 25.90 -21.11 -19.94
C VAL A 522 24.91 -19.95 -19.90
N ILE A 523 23.82 -20.10 -20.63
CA ILE A 523 22.64 -19.24 -20.55
C ILE A 523 21.48 -20.10 -20.10
N VAL A 524 20.92 -19.81 -18.94
CA VAL A 524 19.74 -20.51 -18.41
C VAL A 524 18.52 -19.66 -18.67
N LYS A 525 17.59 -20.18 -19.47
CA LYS A 525 16.31 -19.56 -19.78
C LYS A 525 15.23 -20.23 -18.93
N ILE A 526 14.59 -19.44 -18.07
CA ILE A 526 13.55 -19.89 -17.15
C ILE A 526 12.23 -19.32 -17.66
N GLY A 527 11.27 -20.18 -17.94
CA GLY A 527 9.98 -19.81 -18.53
C GLY A 527 8.84 -20.67 -18.05
N SER A 528 7.66 -20.46 -18.65
CA SER A 528 6.47 -21.28 -18.47
C SER A 528 5.70 -21.35 -19.78
N THR A 529 5.08 -22.49 -20.05
CA THR A 529 4.18 -22.76 -21.20
C THR A 529 2.84 -22.01 -21.09
N SER A 530 2.52 -21.51 -19.90
CA SER A 530 1.32 -20.71 -19.63
C SER A 530 1.61 -19.20 -19.61
N CYS A 531 2.88 -18.80 -19.72
CA CYS A 531 3.33 -17.42 -19.57
C CYS A 531 3.27 -16.66 -20.91
N GLY A 532 2.33 -15.70 -21.01
CA GLY A 532 2.16 -14.83 -22.19
C GLY A 532 3.45 -14.12 -22.64
N PRO A 533 4.16 -13.39 -21.75
CA PRO A 533 5.43 -12.74 -22.09
C PRO A 533 6.52 -13.73 -22.54
N CYS A 534 6.52 -14.95 -22.01
CA CYS A 534 7.45 -16.00 -22.41
C CYS A 534 7.21 -16.40 -23.88
N HIS A 535 5.95 -16.45 -24.32
CA HIS A 535 5.59 -16.72 -25.72
C HIS A 535 5.98 -15.58 -26.64
N GLU A 536 5.71 -14.33 -26.25
CA GLU A 536 6.06 -13.15 -27.04
C GLU A 536 7.57 -13.04 -27.28
N MET A 537 8.38 -13.44 -26.29
CA MET A 537 9.84 -13.42 -26.38
C MET A 537 10.44 -14.63 -27.12
N ALA A 538 9.69 -15.73 -27.30
CA ALA A 538 10.20 -16.98 -27.88
C ALA A 538 10.88 -16.80 -29.26
N PRO A 539 10.37 -15.99 -30.22
CA PRO A 539 11.03 -15.78 -31.50
C PRO A 539 12.40 -15.10 -31.37
N ALA A 540 12.49 -14.04 -30.56
CA ALA A 540 13.75 -13.33 -30.30
C ALA A 540 14.75 -14.22 -29.57
N MET A 541 14.26 -15.03 -28.64
CA MET A 541 15.05 -16.01 -27.89
C MET A 541 15.60 -17.11 -28.79
N LYS A 542 14.83 -17.58 -29.78
CA LYS A 542 15.30 -18.55 -30.78
C LYS A 542 16.36 -17.96 -31.71
N GLU A 543 16.18 -16.72 -32.14
CA GLU A 543 17.19 -16.00 -32.93
C GLU A 543 18.51 -15.87 -32.15
N GLN A 544 18.44 -15.53 -30.87
CA GLN A 544 19.61 -15.49 -29.98
C GLN A 544 20.27 -16.87 -29.82
N GLU A 545 19.48 -17.93 -29.67
CA GLU A 545 20.00 -19.30 -29.60
C GLU A 545 20.78 -19.71 -30.84
N GLU A 546 20.24 -19.43 -32.03
CA GLU A 546 20.95 -19.72 -33.28
C GLU A 546 22.22 -18.85 -33.42
N ALA A 547 22.17 -17.57 -33.01
CA ALA A 547 23.35 -16.69 -33.02
C ALA A 547 24.46 -17.13 -32.05
N LEU A 548 24.10 -17.82 -30.97
CA LEU A 548 24.98 -18.31 -29.92
C LEU A 548 25.36 -19.80 -30.07
N LYS A 549 24.87 -20.46 -31.11
CA LYS A 549 25.15 -21.86 -31.40
C LYS A 549 26.66 -22.10 -31.50
N GLY A 550 27.17 -22.99 -30.64
CA GLY A 550 28.60 -23.29 -30.52
C GLY A 550 29.44 -22.25 -29.77
N LYS A 551 28.84 -21.13 -29.33
CA LYS A 551 29.49 -20.08 -28.52
C LYS A 551 29.04 -20.11 -27.05
N ALA A 552 27.84 -20.59 -26.79
CA ALA A 552 27.28 -20.79 -25.46
C ALA A 552 26.41 -22.05 -25.43
N ALA A 553 26.28 -22.65 -24.24
CA ALA A 553 25.26 -23.65 -23.97
C ALA A 553 23.99 -22.95 -23.49
N VAL A 554 22.85 -23.21 -24.14
CA VAL A 554 21.56 -22.67 -23.72
C VAL A 554 20.76 -23.79 -23.07
N ILE A 555 20.43 -23.61 -21.79
CA ILE A 555 19.67 -24.57 -20.99
C ILE A 555 18.29 -23.96 -20.74
N ARG A 556 17.23 -24.71 -21.05
CA ARG A 556 15.84 -24.27 -20.89
C ARG A 556 15.23 -24.96 -19.68
N VAL A 557 14.68 -24.18 -18.77
CA VAL A 557 14.01 -24.63 -17.55
C VAL A 557 12.57 -24.12 -17.62
N LEU A 558 11.61 -25.04 -17.65
CA LEU A 558 10.20 -24.71 -17.57
C LEU A 558 9.71 -24.90 -16.14
N TYR A 559 8.96 -23.93 -15.63
CA TYR A 559 8.39 -23.97 -14.29
C TYR A 559 7.58 -25.26 -14.07
N GLU A 560 6.81 -25.68 -15.07
CA GLU A 560 5.94 -26.85 -15.03
C GLU A 560 6.70 -28.18 -14.97
N ASN A 561 7.94 -28.21 -15.47
CA ASN A 561 8.76 -29.43 -15.47
C ASN A 561 9.51 -29.61 -14.14
N THR A 562 10.04 -28.51 -13.60
CA THR A 562 10.94 -28.53 -12.44
C THR A 562 10.74 -27.31 -11.55
N GLU A 563 9.58 -27.21 -10.89
CA GLU A 563 9.18 -26.06 -10.07
C GLU A 563 10.25 -25.67 -9.03
N ASP A 564 10.71 -26.59 -8.20
CA ASP A 564 11.72 -26.34 -7.16
C ASP A 564 13.03 -25.77 -7.74
N LEU A 565 13.47 -26.33 -8.88
CA LEU A 565 14.66 -25.85 -9.57
C LEU A 565 14.43 -24.44 -10.12
N ALA A 566 13.29 -24.20 -10.78
CA ALA A 566 12.94 -22.88 -11.33
C ALA A 566 12.90 -21.83 -10.22
N LEU A 567 12.28 -22.13 -9.07
CA LEU A 567 12.25 -21.26 -7.89
C LEU A 567 13.65 -21.01 -7.34
N SER A 568 14.50 -22.04 -7.22
CA SER A 568 15.89 -21.88 -6.77
C SER A 568 16.73 -20.98 -7.69
N LEU A 569 16.36 -20.89 -8.96
CA LEU A 569 16.99 -20.04 -9.97
C LEU A 569 16.35 -18.64 -10.07
N GLY A 570 15.36 -18.34 -9.22
CA GLY A 570 14.74 -17.03 -9.07
C GLY A 570 13.40 -16.85 -9.80
N ALA A 571 12.71 -17.92 -10.20
CA ALA A 571 11.39 -17.82 -10.84
C ALA A 571 10.30 -17.19 -9.95
N ASP A 572 10.54 -17.11 -8.64
CA ASP A 572 9.71 -16.37 -7.68
C ASP A 572 9.63 -14.87 -7.98
N GLN A 573 10.58 -14.34 -8.75
CA GLN A 573 10.60 -12.95 -9.21
C GLN A 573 9.79 -12.72 -10.51
N GLY A 574 9.16 -13.77 -11.03
CA GLY A 574 8.42 -13.78 -12.30
C GLY A 574 9.19 -14.46 -13.44
N VAL A 575 8.52 -14.75 -14.54
CA VAL A 575 9.10 -15.32 -15.77
C VAL A 575 8.64 -14.50 -16.99
N PRO A 576 9.41 -14.43 -18.09
CA PRO A 576 10.68 -15.13 -18.35
C PRO A 576 11.89 -14.50 -17.64
N ILE A 577 12.83 -15.34 -17.21
CA ILE A 577 14.15 -14.92 -16.68
C ILE A 577 15.26 -15.54 -17.53
N THR A 578 16.30 -14.76 -17.80
CA THR A 578 17.55 -15.25 -18.39
C THR A 578 18.71 -15.05 -17.42
N LYS A 579 19.41 -16.12 -17.06
CA LYS A 579 20.62 -16.08 -16.25
C LYS A 579 21.84 -16.38 -17.12
N PHE A 580 22.95 -15.73 -16.81
CA PHE A 580 24.23 -15.97 -17.45
C PHE A 580 25.19 -16.54 -16.41
N ALA A 581 25.82 -17.67 -16.73
CA ALA A 581 26.81 -18.31 -15.88
C ALA A 581 28.03 -18.67 -16.71
N ARG A 582 29.21 -18.64 -16.07
CA ARG A 582 30.44 -19.15 -16.67
C ARG A 582 30.84 -20.39 -15.88
N PRO A 583 30.83 -21.59 -16.49
CA PRO A 583 31.34 -22.74 -15.79
C PRO A 583 32.83 -22.54 -15.54
N VAL A 584 33.25 -22.82 -14.31
CA VAL A 584 34.67 -22.79 -13.93
C VAL A 584 35.19 -24.22 -14.11
N PRO A 585 36.18 -24.47 -14.98
CA PRO A 585 36.76 -25.79 -15.14
C PRO A 585 37.27 -26.32 -13.79
N ASN A 586 36.97 -27.59 -13.52
CA ASN A 586 37.18 -28.22 -12.22
C ASN A 586 38.67 -28.47 -11.86
N ASP A 587 39.59 -27.92 -12.65
CA ASP A 587 41.02 -28.23 -12.63
C ASP A 587 41.78 -27.59 -11.45
N ARG A 588 41.11 -26.72 -10.66
CA ARG A 588 41.74 -26.03 -9.52
C ARG A 588 41.05 -26.22 -8.17
N ASN A 589 39.99 -27.01 -8.08
CA ASN A 589 39.35 -27.24 -6.79
C ASN A 589 38.65 -28.61 -6.75
N ARG A 590 39.17 -29.51 -5.90
CA ARG A 590 38.49 -30.77 -5.55
C ARG A 590 37.15 -30.56 -4.82
N ASN A 591 36.75 -29.30 -4.55
CA ASN A 591 35.57 -28.90 -3.78
C ASN A 591 34.69 -27.83 -4.49
N GLY A 592 34.80 -27.63 -5.82
CA GLY A 592 34.28 -26.45 -6.52
C GLY A 592 32.81 -26.43 -6.97
N LEU A 593 31.89 -27.18 -6.34
CA LEU A 593 30.43 -27.12 -6.65
C LEU A 593 29.64 -26.21 -5.70
N GLU A 594 30.32 -25.45 -4.83
CA GLU A 594 29.70 -24.76 -3.69
C GLU A 594 28.95 -23.47 -4.02
N GLU A 595 29.12 -22.87 -5.20
CA GLU A 595 28.58 -21.53 -5.47
C GLU A 595 27.24 -21.51 -6.26
N ILE A 596 26.74 -22.67 -6.70
CA ILE A 596 25.48 -22.77 -7.48
C ILE A 596 24.47 -23.72 -6.84
N ILE A 597 24.83 -24.49 -5.80
CA ILE A 597 23.92 -25.38 -5.10
C ILE A 597 23.42 -24.71 -3.80
N PRO A 598 22.13 -24.34 -3.68
CA PRO A 598 21.56 -23.93 -2.40
C PRO A 598 21.78 -25.03 -1.37
N GLU A 599 22.23 -24.69 -0.16
CA GLU A 599 22.58 -25.64 0.91
C GLU A 599 21.47 -26.66 1.23
N ARG A 600 20.21 -26.37 0.89
CA ARG A 600 19.04 -27.23 1.11
C ARG A 600 19.03 -28.53 0.30
N HIS A 601 19.87 -28.68 -0.73
CA HIS A 601 19.94 -29.91 -1.54
C HIS A 601 21.16 -30.80 -1.23
N LYS A 602 22.01 -30.42 -0.26
CA LYS A 602 23.19 -31.21 0.14
C LYS A 602 22.86 -32.55 0.84
N GLY A 603 21.58 -32.86 1.07
CA GLY A 603 21.13 -34.04 1.82
C GLY A 603 20.78 -35.30 1.01
N PHE A 604 20.89 -35.29 -0.32
CA PHE A 604 20.34 -36.38 -1.15
C PHE A 604 21.33 -37.41 -1.69
N VAL A 605 22.57 -37.43 -1.22
CA VAL A 605 23.55 -38.46 -1.61
C VAL A 605 24.36 -38.95 -0.42
N ASP A 606 23.77 -39.81 0.43
CA ASP A 606 24.43 -40.98 1.05
C ASP A 606 23.39 -41.86 1.80
N PRO A 607 23.06 -43.09 1.33
CA PRO A 607 22.09 -43.96 2.00
C PRO A 607 22.63 -44.71 3.23
N LYS A 608 23.88 -44.49 3.67
CA LYS A 608 24.52 -45.34 4.70
C LYS A 608 24.98 -44.58 5.94
N ARG A 609 24.07 -43.98 6.70
CA ARG A 609 24.29 -43.71 8.14
C ARG A 609 22.96 -43.50 8.89
N LYS A 610 22.36 -44.61 9.33
CA LYS A 610 21.43 -44.61 10.46
C LYS A 610 22.13 -45.30 11.63
N LYS A 611 22.37 -44.59 12.72
CA LYS A 611 22.38 -45.12 14.09
C LYS A 611 22.35 -44.00 15.14
N ASP A 612 21.26 -44.03 15.90
CA ASP A 612 21.08 -43.73 17.32
C ASP A 612 21.67 -42.42 17.89
N TYR A 613 20.81 -41.41 18.05
CA TYR A 613 20.98 -40.34 19.04
C TYR A 613 20.25 -40.78 20.33
N SER A 614 20.99 -40.92 21.44
CA SER A 614 20.40 -41.28 22.75
C SER A 614 20.20 -40.03 23.61
N GLU A 615 19.08 -39.99 24.37
CA GLU A 615 18.66 -38.89 25.26
C GLU A 615 19.72 -38.45 26.29
N LYS A 616 20.75 -39.27 26.51
CA LYS A 616 21.82 -38.99 27.47
C LYS A 616 22.77 -37.88 27.02
N GLU A 617 23.00 -37.72 25.71
CA GLU A 617 23.90 -36.67 25.18
C GLU A 617 23.23 -35.28 25.17
N ALA A 618 21.90 -35.23 25.08
CA ALA A 618 21.12 -34.00 25.22
C ALA A 618 21.13 -33.49 26.68
N ALA A 619 21.08 -34.41 27.65
CA ALA A 619 21.13 -34.08 29.08
C ALA A 619 22.52 -33.57 29.52
N ASP A 620 23.61 -34.17 29.03
CA ASP A 620 24.97 -33.75 29.38
C ASP A 620 25.34 -32.38 28.74
N THR A 621 24.79 -32.08 27.56
CA THR A 621 24.96 -30.77 26.92
C THR A 621 24.23 -29.65 27.68
N LEU A 622 23.03 -29.93 28.21
CA LEU A 622 22.29 -28.98 29.06
C LEU A 622 22.99 -28.72 30.40
N GLN A 623 23.59 -29.75 31.01
CA GLN A 623 24.33 -29.62 32.27
C GLN A 623 25.64 -28.80 32.10
N TYR A 624 26.27 -28.84 30.92
CA TYR A 624 27.45 -28.06 30.58
C TYR A 624 27.15 -26.54 30.48
N PHE A 625 26.00 -26.16 29.92
CA PHE A 625 25.59 -24.75 29.82
C PHE A 625 25.14 -24.14 31.16
N VAL A 626 24.52 -24.93 32.03
CA VAL A 626 24.11 -24.47 33.37
C VAL A 626 25.32 -24.20 34.27
N ASN A 627 26.39 -24.98 34.13
CA ASN A 627 27.59 -24.84 34.97
C ASN A 627 28.53 -23.71 34.53
N GLN A 628 28.56 -23.33 33.25
CA GLN A 628 29.33 -22.18 32.74
C GLN A 628 28.69 -20.83 33.14
N GLY A 629 27.36 -20.77 33.28
CA GLY A 629 26.64 -19.53 33.62
C GLY A 629 26.77 -19.07 35.08
N MET A 630 27.08 -19.97 36.02
CA MET A 630 27.19 -19.60 37.45
C MET A 630 28.59 -19.14 37.88
N THR A 631 29.64 -19.46 37.12
CA THR A 631 31.02 -19.06 37.46
C THR A 631 31.32 -17.60 37.10
N GLU A 632 30.70 -17.04 36.06
CA GLU A 632 30.80 -15.61 35.74
C GLU A 632 30.01 -14.72 36.71
N TRP A 633 28.89 -15.22 37.25
CA TRP A 633 28.10 -14.51 38.26
C TRP A 633 28.86 -14.37 39.58
N ALA A 634 29.60 -15.41 39.99
CA ALA A 634 30.44 -15.38 41.20
C ALA A 634 31.68 -14.46 41.04
N ARG A 635 32.31 -14.41 39.86
CA ARG A 635 33.44 -13.48 39.59
C ARG A 635 33.01 -12.01 39.59
N ARG A 636 31.85 -11.68 39.02
CA ARG A 636 31.34 -10.29 38.98
C ARG A 636 30.86 -9.76 40.33
N LYS A 637 30.50 -10.64 41.28
CA LYS A 637 30.16 -10.25 42.65
C LYS A 637 31.41 -10.05 43.54
N ALA A 638 32.52 -10.73 43.22
CA ALA A 638 33.78 -10.58 43.92
C ALA A 638 34.61 -9.35 43.51
N SER A 639 34.37 -8.77 42.32
CA SER A 639 35.06 -7.54 41.86
C SER A 639 34.38 -6.23 42.28
N LYS A 640 33.36 -6.29 43.14
CA LYS A 640 32.66 -5.13 43.72
C LYS A 640 32.69 -5.16 45.26
N ARG A 641 33.76 -5.72 45.83
CA ARG A 641 34.16 -5.50 47.24
C ARG A 641 35.55 -4.92 47.29
#